data_AF-A0A9U8EC17-F1
#
_entry.id   AF-A0A9U8EC17-F1
#
_cell.length_a   1.000
_cell.length_b   1.000
_cell.length_c   1.000
_cell.angle_alpha   90.00
_cell.angle_beta   90.00
_cell.angle_gamma   90.00
#
_symmetry.space_group_name_H-M   'P 1'
#
loop_
_entity.id
_entity.type
_entity.pdbx_description
1 polymer ?
#
loop_
_entity_poly.entity_id
_entity_poly.type
_entity_poly.pdbx_seq_one_letter_code
_entity_poly.pdbx_strand_id
1 'polypeptide(L)'
;MSVKKPSPQWKKFQPPVQDPAIIPIHQNPSVINMNVNAEMQPTTPGFPRVRETGLIDKKQHSYGFIQCCDRDARLFFHFSEYNGNVETLKIGEAVEFQMSYDRRTGKPVAVGVVKIDPSMVSPEIVNDEKVQGTIVQEAKLVKQKNGTIPGTQDGLGRVTYVHNGECFFLPYGLEDVVSNSTTPKSGEDVLFQIATDKRDGKIRARNVESLESATHRYVGVVCSMKDTFGFIERADIVKEIFFHYSEFKGDIGELILGDDVSFGIQIRNNKEVAVEIERLPEGTVIFEDIAVEMVKGKILKMIKSTNRRPSEALAGRIMYETPKGLIEIPFGEKDQRGECTLLQGDTVEFQIATDRRDKLQRATNIALLEDTFEYSGEIRETGMIAALKDGYGFIYCADRDARMFFHFSEFLDLTYSPRLQDELQFTVDQDASEPSRQVATRIKHLAKGSVSFVNVLPAVYIGTIDKEPSTHKNQGKTKDGEPGNIIYDYEGTIQQIPYYLKDVTDQNNLPHFGDKVDFQIGEIKSTAKKQAVKVRVVLRNIAGRCHGYIATLKENYGFIETADHEKEVFFHFSSFTGDTNDLELGDEMEYTLARKSSKVSAENIRKLPRGTIPSDEIVSDKGTLQGRIIRPMRIVNTEQEEYCGLVQAMDDDGNDIDDPYPYGITSLADKRDFLQKDDVVRFQVARSKKDGSLRAINIGALRKFIRAKVDSVKGQYGFINFEAEEGKKLFFHMTEVHDSAVIQPGDEVEFVLVQNQRNGKYSACSLRKITDTRRPERLLSRLKSITDDSTAYKVIIVRNPRGPDAGKGFQPRTLWKPVS
;
A
#
# COMPACT_ATOMS: atom_id res chain seq x y z
N MET A 1 0.31 -58.29 56.17
CA MET A 1 1.56 -57.97 56.90
C MET A 1 1.75 -56.46 56.79
N SER A 2 1.22 -55.66 57.72
CA SER A 2 1.90 -55.07 58.91
C SER A 2 3.26 -54.45 58.54
N VAL A 3 3.50 -53.14 58.71
CA VAL A 3 3.64 -52.48 60.03
C VAL A 3 3.09 -51.04 60.01
N LYS A 4 2.19 -50.72 60.97
CA LYS A 4 1.86 -49.36 61.43
C LYS A 4 2.62 -49.08 62.72
N LYS A 5 3.13 -47.85 62.91
CA LYS A 5 3.66 -47.32 64.17
C LYS A 5 2.94 -46.01 64.56
N PRO A 6 2.95 -45.64 65.85
CA PRO A 6 1.75 -45.21 66.57
C PRO A 6 1.61 -43.70 66.80
N SER A 7 0.37 -43.27 67.01
CA SER A 7 -0.02 -41.91 67.42
C SER A 7 0.15 -41.74 68.95
N PRO A 8 0.73 -40.64 69.46
CA PRO A 8 0.76 -40.36 70.90
C PRO A 8 -0.56 -39.75 71.40
N GLN A 9 -1.06 -40.28 72.51
CA GLN A 9 -2.24 -39.81 73.24
C GLN A 9 -1.82 -38.72 74.25
N TRP A 10 -2.32 -37.49 74.10
CA TRP A 10 -2.19 -36.43 75.13
C TRP A 10 -3.49 -36.12 75.90
N LYS A 11 -4.48 -37.03 75.88
CA LYS A 11 -5.76 -36.80 76.57
C LYS A 11 -5.82 -37.20 78.06
N LYS A 12 -4.70 -37.54 78.70
CA LYS A 12 -4.66 -37.80 80.15
C LYS A 12 -3.33 -37.37 80.76
N PHE A 13 -3.25 -36.11 81.16
CA PHE A 13 -2.24 -35.66 82.13
C PHE A 13 -2.94 -34.70 83.09
N GLN A 14 -3.08 -35.13 84.35
CA GLN A 14 -3.44 -34.25 85.46
C GLN A 14 -2.15 -33.58 85.95
N PRO A 15 -2.16 -32.27 86.26
CA PRO A 15 -0.99 -31.62 86.81
C PRO A 15 -0.77 -32.05 88.28
N PRO A 16 0.48 -32.29 88.71
CA PRO A 16 0.81 -32.46 90.11
C PRO A 16 0.74 -31.13 90.86
N VAL A 17 0.25 -31.19 92.10
CA VAL A 17 0.35 -30.11 93.08
C VAL A 17 1.81 -30.03 93.53
N GLN A 18 2.45 -28.87 93.40
CA GLN A 18 3.74 -28.62 94.05
C GLN A 18 3.94 -27.14 94.42
N ASP A 19 4.44 -26.98 95.65
CA ASP A 19 4.92 -25.80 96.36
C ASP A 19 5.87 -24.91 95.53
N PRO A 20 5.84 -23.58 95.71
CA PRO A 20 6.85 -22.69 95.18
C PRO A 20 8.10 -22.71 96.09
N ALA A 21 9.07 -23.57 95.74
CA ALA A 21 10.44 -23.43 96.21
C ALA A 21 11.14 -22.33 95.41
N ILE A 22 11.30 -21.16 96.03
CA ILE A 22 12.09 -20.03 95.52
C ILE A 22 13.58 -20.32 95.81
N ILE A 23 14.43 -20.29 94.78
CA ILE A 23 15.90 -20.18 94.95
C ILE A 23 16.40 -18.98 94.10
N PRO A 24 17.25 -18.10 94.68
CA PRO A 24 17.63 -16.81 94.10
C PRO A 24 18.91 -16.88 93.26
N ILE A 25 19.03 -16.00 92.27
CA ILE A 25 20.26 -15.84 91.49
C ILE A 25 21.17 -14.81 92.16
N HIS A 26 22.37 -15.28 92.51
CA HIS A 26 23.47 -14.51 93.06
C HIS A 26 24.03 -13.47 92.06
N GLN A 27 24.21 -12.24 92.54
CA GLN A 27 25.30 -11.35 92.13
C GLN A 27 26.17 -11.07 93.37
N ASN A 28 27.49 -11.14 93.22
CA ASN A 28 28.47 -10.54 94.12
C ASN A 28 29.86 -10.55 93.43
N PRO A 29 30.88 -9.78 93.89
CA PRO A 29 30.88 -8.97 95.11
C PRO A 29 31.55 -7.59 95.00
N SER A 30 31.16 -6.66 95.88
CA SER A 30 32.04 -5.65 96.49
C SER A 30 31.42 -4.99 97.72
N VAL A 31 31.97 -5.35 98.89
CA VAL A 31 32.26 -4.46 100.05
C VAL A 31 31.20 -4.29 101.18
N ILE A 32 31.55 -4.95 102.29
CA ILE A 32 31.37 -4.68 103.74
C ILE A 32 30.05 -5.08 104.44
N ASN A 33 30.15 -6.19 105.18
CA ASN A 33 29.37 -6.52 106.36
C ASN A 33 29.87 -5.71 107.58
N MET A 34 28.95 -5.18 108.38
CA MET A 34 29.10 -5.18 109.83
C MET A 34 27.78 -5.55 110.48
N ASN A 35 27.84 -6.53 111.37
CA ASN A 35 26.77 -7.00 112.22
C ASN A 35 27.20 -6.76 113.67
N VAL A 36 26.44 -6.03 114.49
CA VAL A 36 26.50 -6.15 115.96
C VAL A 36 25.15 -5.78 116.58
N ASN A 37 24.67 -6.66 117.46
CA ASN A 37 23.57 -6.49 118.41
C ASN A 37 23.70 -5.24 119.30
N ALA A 38 22.56 -4.63 119.71
CA ALA A 38 22.33 -4.11 121.08
C ALA A 38 20.87 -3.68 121.29
N GLU A 39 20.30 -4.09 122.43
CA GLU A 39 19.01 -3.62 122.99
C GLU A 39 19.15 -2.28 123.75
N MET A 40 17.99 -1.60 123.89
CA MET A 40 17.57 -0.54 124.84
C MET A 40 18.17 0.90 124.81
N GLN A 41 17.35 1.85 124.27
CA GLN A 41 16.94 3.23 124.69
C GLN A 41 17.93 4.26 125.33
N PRO A 42 17.68 5.60 125.35
CA PRO A 42 16.64 6.46 124.70
C PRO A 42 17.17 7.76 123.99
N THR A 43 16.27 8.45 123.24
CA THR A 43 16.27 9.89 122.79
C THR A 43 17.52 10.43 122.05
N THR A 44 17.52 10.83 120.76
CA THR A 44 16.80 11.96 120.10
C THR A 44 17.02 11.85 118.54
N PRO A 45 16.44 12.69 117.65
CA PRO A 45 15.75 12.23 116.44
C PRO A 45 16.51 12.47 115.12
N GLY A 46 16.48 11.51 114.21
CA GLY A 46 17.04 11.70 112.86
C GLY A 46 17.18 10.41 112.06
N PHE A 47 16.11 9.64 111.90
CA PHE A 47 16.08 8.59 110.87
C PHE A 47 15.37 9.14 109.62
N PRO A 48 15.99 9.05 108.42
CA PRO A 48 15.30 9.36 107.18
C PRO A 48 14.20 8.30 107.00
N ARG A 49 12.97 8.71 107.21
CA ARG A 49 11.78 7.88 107.05
C ARG A 49 11.57 7.65 105.55
N VAL A 50 11.79 6.41 105.10
CA VAL A 50 11.58 5.96 103.73
C VAL A 50 10.17 6.35 103.27
N ARG A 51 10.08 7.04 102.14
CA ARG A 51 8.81 7.37 101.52
C ARG A 51 8.39 6.20 100.63
N GLU A 52 7.11 5.84 100.71
CA GLU A 52 6.48 4.77 99.94
C GLU A 52 5.58 5.39 98.88
N THR A 53 5.34 4.64 97.81
CA THR A 53 4.40 5.05 96.75
C THR A 53 3.10 4.26 96.84
N GLY A 54 2.01 4.87 96.40
CA GLY A 54 0.69 4.26 96.42
C GLY A 54 -0.29 5.00 95.52
N LEU A 55 -1.48 4.41 95.37
CA LEU A 55 -2.58 4.98 94.60
C LEU A 55 -3.72 5.36 95.55
N ILE A 56 -4.39 6.49 95.30
CA ILE A 56 -5.60 6.86 96.06
C ILE A 56 -6.69 5.83 95.78
N ASP A 57 -6.98 4.97 96.75
CA ASP A 57 -8.01 3.93 96.64
C ASP A 57 -9.41 4.50 96.91
N LYS A 58 -9.53 5.41 97.88
CA LYS A 58 -10.82 6.03 98.23
C LYS A 58 -10.64 7.44 98.77
N LYS A 59 -11.52 8.35 98.38
CA LYS A 59 -11.58 9.73 98.86
C LYS A 59 -12.93 10.01 99.52
N GLN A 60 -12.92 10.61 100.71
CA GLN A 60 -14.10 11.11 101.43
C GLN A 60 -13.99 12.63 101.63
N HIS A 61 -14.90 13.24 102.40
CA HIS A 61 -14.96 14.70 102.57
C HIS A 61 -13.79 15.30 103.38
N SER A 62 -13.12 14.54 104.25
CA SER A 62 -12.02 15.03 105.10
C SER A 62 -10.79 14.11 105.18
N TYR A 63 -10.84 12.95 104.53
CA TYR A 63 -9.79 11.93 104.58
C TYR A 63 -9.84 11.02 103.36
N GLY A 64 -8.79 10.21 103.16
CA GLY A 64 -8.76 9.19 102.13
C GLY A 64 -8.00 7.93 102.55
N PHE A 65 -7.96 6.96 101.63
CA PHE A 65 -7.17 5.74 101.75
C PHE A 65 -6.22 5.62 100.56
N ILE A 66 -4.99 5.19 100.85
CA ILE A 66 -3.94 4.92 99.86
C ILE A 66 -3.68 3.42 99.86
N GLN A 67 -3.74 2.81 98.68
CA GLN A 67 -3.27 1.44 98.48
C GLN A 67 -1.77 1.49 98.18
N CYS A 68 -0.95 0.82 98.98
CA CYS A 68 0.50 0.80 98.77
C CYS A 68 0.87 0.06 97.47
N CYS A 69 1.91 0.52 96.76
CA CYS A 69 2.40 -0.15 95.56
C CYS A 69 3.36 -1.30 95.89
N ASP A 70 4.18 -1.16 96.92
CA ASP A 70 5.24 -2.12 97.25
C ASP A 70 4.82 -3.20 98.27
N ARG A 71 3.58 -3.15 98.76
CA ARG A 71 3.03 -4.13 99.72
C ARG A 71 1.51 -4.15 99.71
N ASP A 72 0.94 -5.27 100.14
CA ASP A 72 -0.51 -5.40 100.29
C ASP A 72 -1.00 -4.74 101.59
N ALA A 73 -0.96 -3.41 101.61
CA ALA A 73 -1.42 -2.59 102.73
C ALA A 73 -2.25 -1.41 102.24
N ARG A 74 -3.31 -1.10 103.00
CA ARG A 74 -4.21 0.02 102.75
C ARG A 74 -4.13 1.00 103.92
N LEU A 75 -3.62 2.20 103.67
CA LEU A 75 -3.31 3.18 104.70
C LEU A 75 -4.31 4.33 104.68
N PHE A 76 -4.71 4.78 105.86
CA PHE A 76 -5.54 5.97 106.04
C PHE A 76 -4.66 7.22 106.03
N PHE A 77 -5.13 8.31 105.40
CA PHE A 77 -4.53 9.63 105.55
C PHE A 77 -5.62 10.69 105.74
N HIS A 78 -5.31 11.72 106.53
CA HIS A 78 -6.15 12.90 106.67
C HIS A 78 -5.75 13.95 105.64
N PHE A 79 -6.68 14.79 105.16
CA PHE A 79 -6.34 15.80 104.14
C PHE A 79 -5.34 16.85 104.59
N SER A 80 -5.18 17.07 105.90
CA SER A 80 -4.10 17.90 106.44
C SER A 80 -2.71 17.36 106.15
N GLU A 81 -2.59 16.05 105.90
CA GLU A 81 -1.33 15.40 105.55
C GLU A 81 -1.06 15.42 104.04
N TYR A 82 -1.99 15.91 103.22
CA TYR A 82 -1.80 16.03 101.78
C TYR A 82 -1.18 17.38 101.42
N ASN A 83 0.07 17.36 100.95
CA ASN A 83 0.82 18.52 100.48
C ASN A 83 0.45 18.82 99.02
N GLY A 84 -0.78 19.30 98.80
CA GLY A 84 -1.30 19.68 97.50
C GLY A 84 -2.74 20.20 97.57
N ASN A 85 -3.34 20.51 96.41
CA ASN A 85 -4.74 20.95 96.38
C ASN A 85 -5.68 19.74 96.46
N VAL A 86 -6.37 19.59 97.60
CA VAL A 86 -7.30 18.47 97.90
C VAL A 86 -8.43 18.36 96.88
N GLU A 87 -8.86 19.46 96.25
CA GLU A 87 -9.90 19.43 95.21
C GLU A 87 -9.42 18.70 93.95
N THR A 88 -8.13 18.78 93.65
CA THR A 88 -7.51 18.16 92.47
C THR A 88 -7.13 16.69 92.68
N LEU A 89 -7.17 16.19 93.93
CA LEU A 89 -6.88 14.80 94.25
C LEU A 89 -8.06 13.90 93.86
N LYS A 90 -7.86 12.94 92.98
CA LYS A 90 -8.86 12.00 92.49
C LYS A 90 -8.50 10.56 92.91
N ILE A 91 -9.50 9.67 92.91
CA ILE A 91 -9.28 8.23 93.07
C ILE A 91 -8.43 7.74 91.88
N GLY A 92 -7.42 6.92 92.15
CA GLY A 92 -6.44 6.42 91.18
C GLY A 92 -5.19 7.27 91.01
N GLU A 93 -5.09 8.43 91.67
CA GLU A 93 -3.90 9.30 91.57
C GLU A 93 -2.70 8.72 92.31
N ALA A 94 -1.53 8.85 91.69
CA ALA A 94 -0.25 8.43 92.23
C ALA A 94 0.23 9.37 93.32
N VAL A 95 0.56 8.82 94.48
CA VAL A 95 1.03 9.58 95.63
C VAL A 95 2.25 8.95 96.27
N GLU A 96 3.14 9.79 96.74
CA GLU A 96 4.25 9.44 97.62
C GLU A 96 3.88 9.85 99.04
N PHE A 97 4.01 8.95 100.00
CA PHE A 97 3.65 9.19 101.39
C PHE A 97 4.68 8.56 102.31
N GLN A 98 4.58 8.86 103.59
CA GLN A 98 5.41 8.28 104.61
C GLN A 98 4.54 7.55 105.61
N MET A 99 4.88 6.29 105.92
CA MET A 99 4.15 5.56 106.95
C MET A 99 4.52 6.14 108.33
N SER A 100 3.49 6.42 109.12
CA SER A 100 3.61 6.73 110.54
C SER A 100 2.50 6.00 111.31
N TYR A 101 2.45 6.19 112.62
CA TYR A 101 1.42 5.60 113.47
C TYR A 101 0.65 6.72 114.17
N ASP A 102 -0.67 6.66 114.13
CA ASP A 102 -1.54 7.59 114.84
C ASP A 102 -1.24 7.50 116.35
N ARG A 103 -0.81 8.61 116.96
CA ARG A 103 -0.42 8.66 118.38
C ARG A 103 -1.55 8.31 119.36
N ARG A 104 -2.81 8.42 118.93
CA ARG A 104 -3.99 8.10 119.75
C ARG A 104 -4.46 6.66 119.58
N THR A 105 -4.33 6.09 118.38
CA THR A 105 -4.92 4.77 118.05
C THR A 105 -3.90 3.67 117.75
N GLY A 106 -2.63 4.02 117.59
CA GLY A 106 -1.55 3.09 117.21
C GLY A 106 -1.69 2.51 115.80
N LYS A 107 -2.68 2.94 115.01
CA LYS A 107 -2.90 2.42 113.66
C LYS A 107 -1.92 3.03 112.65
N PRO A 108 -1.44 2.26 111.66
CA PRO A 108 -0.59 2.80 110.61
C PRO A 108 -1.38 3.78 109.75
N VAL A 109 -0.82 4.97 109.56
CA VAL A 109 -1.38 6.07 108.77
C VAL A 109 -0.34 6.60 107.81
N ALA A 110 -0.77 7.12 106.68
CA ALA A 110 0.08 7.81 105.72
C ALA A 110 0.12 9.31 106.06
N VAL A 111 1.32 9.85 106.22
CA VAL A 111 1.61 11.26 106.49
C VAL A 111 2.48 11.86 105.40
N GLY A 112 2.43 13.18 105.21
CA GLY A 112 3.20 13.86 104.16
C GLY A 112 2.91 13.29 102.76
N VAL A 113 1.65 13.11 102.42
CA VAL A 113 1.17 12.60 101.14
C VAL A 113 1.36 13.69 100.07
N VAL A 114 2.07 13.40 98.99
CA VAL A 114 2.31 14.33 97.88
C VAL A 114 1.88 13.65 96.58
N LYS A 115 1.22 14.40 95.70
CA LYS A 115 0.93 13.89 94.35
C LYS A 115 2.21 13.82 93.54
N ILE A 116 2.45 12.67 92.94
CA ILE A 116 3.60 12.46 92.06
C ILE A 116 3.12 12.06 90.67
N ASP A 117 4.04 12.10 89.71
CA ASP A 117 3.73 11.72 88.34
C ASP A 117 3.33 10.23 88.29
N PRO A 118 2.21 9.88 87.62
CA PRO A 118 1.80 8.48 87.44
C PRO A 118 2.88 7.58 86.85
N SER A 119 3.78 8.13 86.01
CA SER A 119 4.90 7.39 85.42
C SER A 119 5.96 6.94 86.44
N MET A 120 6.01 7.57 87.62
CA MET A 120 6.92 7.19 88.71
C MET A 120 6.32 6.14 89.65
N VAL A 121 5.06 5.75 89.46
CA VAL A 121 4.33 4.81 90.33
C VAL A 121 3.74 3.67 89.51
N SER A 122 4.54 2.63 89.30
CA SER A 122 4.06 1.35 88.80
C SER A 122 4.00 0.33 89.93
N PRO A 123 2.86 -0.36 90.12
CA PRO A 123 2.79 -1.53 91.01
C PRO A 123 3.62 -2.71 90.44
N GLU A 124 4.15 -2.58 89.23
CA GLU A 124 4.89 -3.62 88.54
C GLU A 124 6.26 -3.15 88.07
N ILE A 125 7.21 -4.09 88.01
CA ILE A 125 8.51 -3.92 87.38
C ILE A 125 8.39 -4.52 85.98
N VAL A 126 8.33 -3.67 84.96
CA VAL A 126 8.35 -4.08 83.56
C VAL A 126 9.81 -4.19 83.14
N ASN A 127 10.20 -5.34 82.59
CA ASN A 127 11.51 -5.48 81.96
C ASN A 127 11.53 -4.67 80.65
N ASP A 128 12.55 -3.82 80.46
CA ASP A 128 12.69 -3.01 79.26
C ASP A 128 12.90 -3.86 78.00
N GLU A 129 13.48 -5.06 78.16
CA GLU A 129 13.68 -6.01 77.06
C GLU A 129 12.36 -6.63 76.58
N LYS A 130 12.11 -6.50 75.28
CA LYS A 130 11.02 -7.21 74.59
C LYS A 130 11.43 -8.66 74.33
N VAL A 131 10.56 -9.58 74.72
CA VAL A 131 10.69 -11.02 74.53
C VAL A 131 9.76 -11.45 73.40
N GLN A 132 10.25 -12.32 72.51
CA GLN A 132 9.45 -12.91 71.45
C GLN A 132 8.72 -14.16 71.97
N GLY A 133 7.45 -14.29 71.59
CA GLY A 133 6.65 -15.46 71.90
C GLY A 133 5.51 -15.70 70.93
N THR A 134 4.70 -16.71 71.21
CA THR A 134 3.56 -17.12 70.37
C THR A 134 2.28 -17.13 71.20
N ILE A 135 1.16 -16.65 70.64
CA ILE A 135 -0.14 -16.65 71.32
C ILE A 135 -0.73 -18.06 71.33
N VAL A 136 -1.01 -18.59 72.52
CA VAL A 136 -1.64 -19.91 72.70
C VAL A 136 -3.13 -19.78 73.03
N GLN A 137 -3.54 -18.66 73.63
CA GLN A 137 -4.93 -18.37 73.96
C GLN A 137 -5.22 -16.88 73.79
N GLU A 138 -6.30 -16.56 73.10
CA GLU A 138 -6.76 -15.18 72.87
C GLU A 138 -7.45 -14.61 74.12
N ALA A 139 -7.17 -13.34 74.43
CA ALA A 139 -7.86 -12.61 75.49
C ALA A 139 -9.33 -12.30 75.08
N LYS A 140 -10.28 -12.46 76.00
CA LYS A 140 -11.72 -12.29 75.73
C LYS A 140 -12.37 -11.27 76.65
N LEU A 141 -13.31 -10.51 76.11
CA LEU A 141 -14.08 -9.50 76.84
C LEU A 141 -15.23 -10.18 77.60
N VAL A 142 -15.10 -10.33 78.92
CA VAL A 142 -16.10 -11.00 79.77
C VAL A 142 -17.22 -10.02 80.17
N LYS A 143 -18.46 -10.28 79.76
CA LYS A 143 -19.67 -9.54 80.22
C LYS A 143 -20.27 -10.26 81.44
N GLN A 144 -20.33 -9.61 82.60
CA GLN A 144 -20.90 -10.19 83.83
C GLN A 144 -22.44 -10.22 83.83
N LYS A 145 -23.02 -11.32 84.33
CA LYS A 145 -24.35 -11.37 84.96
C LYS A 145 -24.21 -12.02 86.34
N ASN A 146 -24.56 -11.25 87.37
CA ASN A 146 -24.92 -11.67 88.73
C ASN A 146 -23.84 -12.32 89.62
N GLY A 147 -23.08 -11.47 90.32
CA GLY A 147 -23.27 -11.33 91.78
C GLY A 147 -22.74 -12.37 92.77
N THR A 148 -21.87 -13.32 92.40
CA THR A 148 -21.13 -14.15 93.38
C THR A 148 -19.77 -14.57 92.83
N ILE A 149 -18.72 -14.48 93.66
CA ILE A 149 -17.30 -14.67 93.32
C ILE A 149 -16.97 -16.16 93.11
N PRO A 150 -16.24 -16.51 92.05
CA PRO A 150 -15.13 -17.46 92.18
C PRO A 150 -13.81 -16.86 91.66
N GLY A 151 -12.71 -17.25 92.30
CA GLY A 151 -11.36 -16.84 91.91
C GLY A 151 -10.85 -17.53 90.64
N THR A 152 -9.79 -16.93 90.11
CA THR A 152 -8.83 -17.42 89.09
C THR A 152 -9.29 -17.47 87.62
N GLN A 153 -8.63 -16.63 86.80
CA GLN A 153 -8.32 -16.82 85.37
C GLN A 153 -9.43 -16.81 84.29
N ASP A 154 -10.65 -16.34 84.56
CA ASP A 154 -11.67 -16.24 83.49
C ASP A 154 -11.56 -14.91 82.69
N GLY A 155 -10.88 -14.97 81.54
CA GLY A 155 -10.89 -13.90 80.51
C GLY A 155 -9.53 -13.49 79.92
N LEU A 156 -8.43 -13.88 80.57
CA LEU A 156 -7.07 -13.54 80.13
C LEU A 156 -6.60 -14.46 78.99
N GLY A 157 -5.88 -13.88 78.02
CA GLY A 157 -5.13 -14.61 77.00
C GLY A 157 -3.83 -15.19 77.57
N ARG A 158 -3.17 -16.07 76.80
CA ARG A 158 -1.87 -16.67 77.14
C ARG A 158 -0.89 -16.55 75.99
N VAL A 159 0.32 -16.08 76.29
CA VAL A 159 1.48 -16.06 75.39
C VAL A 159 2.54 -17.02 75.91
N THR A 160 3.27 -17.68 75.01
CA THR A 160 4.41 -18.52 75.35
C THR A 160 5.72 -17.90 74.93
N TYR A 161 6.77 -18.01 75.75
CA TYR A 161 8.14 -17.72 75.33
C TYR A 161 9.09 -18.80 75.81
N VAL A 162 10.24 -18.92 75.13
CA VAL A 162 11.28 -19.89 75.47
C VAL A 162 12.43 -19.15 76.15
N HIS A 163 12.83 -19.63 77.32
CA HIS A 163 14.01 -19.14 78.02
C HIS A 163 14.83 -20.34 78.52
N ASN A 164 16.12 -20.38 78.20
CA ASN A 164 17.03 -21.49 78.52
C ASN A 164 16.52 -22.89 78.11
N GLY A 165 15.76 -22.99 77.02
CA GLY A 165 15.21 -24.25 76.51
C GLY A 165 13.90 -24.70 77.18
N GLU A 166 13.40 -23.95 78.15
CA GLU A 166 12.11 -24.19 78.80
C GLU A 166 11.03 -23.24 78.26
N CYS A 167 9.80 -23.73 78.12
CA CYS A 167 8.67 -22.96 77.61
C CYS A 167 7.81 -22.45 78.77
N PHE A 168 7.67 -21.13 78.86
CA PHE A 168 6.93 -20.45 79.91
C PHE A 168 5.64 -19.86 79.34
N PHE A 169 4.57 -19.85 80.16
CA PHE A 169 3.26 -19.31 79.78
C PHE A 169 2.95 -18.07 80.62
N LEU A 170 2.72 -16.94 79.97
CA LEU A 170 2.38 -15.68 80.61
C LEU A 170 0.94 -15.27 80.28
N PRO A 171 0.14 -14.86 81.27
CA PRO A 171 -1.17 -14.29 81.02
C PRO A 171 -1.07 -12.86 80.46
N TYR A 172 -2.01 -12.46 79.60
CA TYR A 172 -2.19 -11.08 79.14
C TYR A 172 -3.68 -10.73 79.01
N GLY A 173 -4.06 -9.49 79.30
CA GLY A 173 -5.39 -8.92 79.11
C GLY A 173 -5.52 -8.15 77.79
N LEU A 174 -6.74 -7.73 77.44
CA LEU A 174 -6.97 -6.89 76.25
C LEU A 174 -6.33 -5.50 76.39
N GLU A 175 -6.21 -5.02 77.63
CA GLU A 175 -5.51 -3.80 78.01
C GLU A 175 -3.99 -3.90 77.88
N ASP A 176 -3.44 -5.11 77.81
CA ASP A 176 -2.00 -5.36 77.68
C ASP A 176 -1.55 -5.35 76.22
N VAL A 177 -2.50 -5.28 75.27
CA VAL A 177 -2.24 -5.16 73.83
C VAL A 177 -2.06 -3.67 73.47
N VAL A 178 -1.01 -3.34 72.72
CA VAL A 178 -0.74 -1.95 72.32
C VAL A 178 -1.88 -1.43 71.44
N SER A 179 -2.45 -0.27 71.78
CA SER A 179 -3.70 0.26 71.20
C SER A 179 -3.68 0.50 69.68
N ASN A 180 -2.49 0.50 69.07
CA ASN A 180 -2.28 0.68 67.63
C ASN A 180 -2.11 -0.66 66.89
N SER A 181 -2.23 -1.80 67.58
CA SER A 181 -2.06 -3.15 67.01
C SER A 181 -3.37 -3.93 66.99
N THR A 182 -3.57 -4.74 65.95
CA THR A 182 -4.71 -5.67 65.86
C THR A 182 -4.60 -6.72 66.98
N THR A 183 -5.73 -7.10 67.61
CA THR A 183 -5.75 -8.12 68.66
C THR A 183 -5.09 -9.42 68.17
N PRO A 184 -4.00 -9.89 68.80
CA PRO A 184 -3.26 -11.06 68.34
C PRO A 184 -4.11 -12.33 68.35
N LYS A 185 -4.01 -13.14 67.29
CA LYS A 185 -4.74 -14.42 67.17
C LYS A 185 -3.93 -15.61 67.67
N SER A 186 -4.62 -16.69 68.03
CA SER A 186 -3.97 -17.96 68.40
C SER A 186 -3.02 -18.43 67.29
N GLY A 187 -1.74 -18.62 67.62
CA GLY A 187 -0.68 -19.05 66.71
C GLY A 187 0.17 -17.93 66.12
N GLU A 188 -0.13 -16.66 66.39
CA GLU A 188 0.69 -15.52 65.93
C GLU A 188 1.91 -15.30 66.83
N ASP A 189 3.02 -14.93 66.20
CA ASP A 189 4.22 -14.49 66.88
C ASP A 189 4.08 -13.02 67.29
N VAL A 190 4.48 -12.73 68.53
CA VAL A 190 4.30 -11.44 69.18
C VAL A 190 5.57 -11.04 69.91
N LEU A 191 5.78 -9.74 70.06
CA LEU A 191 6.74 -9.19 71.01
C LEU A 191 5.99 -8.66 72.22
N PHE A 192 6.51 -8.90 73.41
CA PHE A 192 5.92 -8.40 74.64
C PHE A 192 7.00 -8.19 75.70
N GLN A 193 6.73 -7.38 76.70
CA GLN A 193 7.59 -7.19 77.87
C GLN A 193 7.08 -8.02 79.05
N ILE A 194 8.01 -8.58 79.82
CA ILE A 194 7.67 -9.33 81.04
C ILE A 194 7.53 -8.33 82.18
N ALA A 195 6.35 -8.26 82.79
CA ALA A 195 6.08 -7.44 83.95
C ALA A 195 5.88 -8.31 85.19
N THR A 196 6.53 -7.94 86.30
CA THR A 196 6.41 -8.60 87.61
C THR A 196 5.72 -7.67 88.59
N ASP A 197 4.59 -8.11 89.16
CA ASP A 197 3.89 -7.36 90.22
C ASP A 197 4.73 -7.35 91.50
N LYS A 198 4.99 -6.16 92.06
CA LYS A 198 5.81 -5.96 93.27
C LYS A 198 5.14 -6.51 94.53
N ARG A 199 3.81 -6.70 94.53
CA ARG A 199 3.03 -7.08 95.72
C ARG A 199 3.01 -8.58 95.94
N ASP A 200 2.84 -9.35 94.88
CA ASP A 200 2.67 -10.80 94.95
C ASP A 200 3.68 -11.60 94.11
N GLY A 201 4.56 -10.91 93.37
CA GLY A 201 5.58 -11.52 92.53
C GLY A 201 5.04 -12.21 91.28
N LYS A 202 3.75 -12.04 90.93
CA LYS A 202 3.20 -12.65 89.71
C LYS A 202 3.75 -11.97 88.47
N ILE A 203 4.03 -12.79 87.45
CA ILE A 203 4.54 -12.37 86.15
C ILE A 203 3.41 -12.36 85.09
N ARG A 204 3.38 -11.33 84.25
CA ARG A 204 2.44 -11.18 83.13
C ARG A 204 3.10 -10.55 81.90
N ALA A 205 2.49 -10.70 80.74
CA ALA A 205 2.94 -10.06 79.51
C ALA A 205 2.27 -8.69 79.34
N ARG A 206 3.07 -7.65 79.08
CA ARG A 206 2.67 -6.26 78.85
C ARG A 206 3.16 -5.79 77.49
N ASN A 207 2.50 -4.78 76.92
CA ASN A 207 2.85 -4.22 75.61
C ASN A 207 2.95 -5.31 74.54
N VAL A 208 1.94 -6.18 74.50
CA VAL A 208 1.84 -7.24 73.50
C VAL A 208 1.60 -6.57 72.16
N GLU A 209 2.61 -6.67 71.29
CA GLU A 209 2.62 -6.17 69.93
C GLU A 209 2.59 -7.38 69.01
N SER A 210 1.62 -7.42 68.10
CA SER A 210 1.69 -8.37 66.97
C SER A 210 2.99 -8.06 66.21
N LEU A 211 3.81 -9.08 65.98
CA LEU A 211 4.90 -8.95 65.06
C LEU A 211 4.23 -8.88 63.67
N GLU A 212 3.84 -7.67 63.26
CA GLU A 212 3.45 -7.42 61.88
C GLU A 212 4.54 -8.06 61.05
N SER A 213 4.18 -9.12 60.33
CA SER A 213 4.99 -9.58 59.24
C SER A 213 4.99 -8.39 58.29
N ALA A 214 6.02 -7.55 58.39
CA ALA A 214 6.39 -6.61 57.36
C ALA A 214 6.77 -7.51 56.17
N THR A 215 5.74 -8.02 55.50
CA THR A 215 5.84 -8.79 54.29
C THR A 215 6.47 -7.80 53.34
N HIS A 216 7.78 -7.94 53.12
CA HIS A 216 8.40 -7.34 51.96
C HIS A 216 7.54 -7.80 50.79
N ARG A 217 6.77 -6.87 50.22
CA ARG A 217 5.95 -7.16 49.05
C ARG A 217 6.91 -7.16 47.88
N TYR A 218 7.04 -8.33 47.28
CA TYR A 218 7.78 -8.50 46.06
C TYR A 218 6.84 -8.22 44.91
N VAL A 219 7.41 -7.82 43.77
CA VAL A 219 6.67 -7.65 42.54
C VAL A 219 7.23 -8.59 41.49
N GLY A 220 6.41 -8.95 40.51
CA GLY A 220 6.78 -9.88 39.46
C GLY A 220 5.69 -9.97 38.40
N VAL A 221 5.92 -10.81 37.41
CA VAL A 221 5.00 -11.00 36.28
C VAL A 221 4.61 -12.46 36.17
N VAL A 222 3.33 -12.74 35.95
CA VAL A 222 2.84 -14.11 35.78
C VAL A 222 3.38 -14.70 34.48
N CYS A 223 4.34 -15.62 34.56
CA CYS A 223 5.01 -16.21 33.40
C CYS A 223 4.39 -17.56 32.96
N SER A 224 3.70 -18.26 33.87
CA SER A 224 3.07 -19.55 33.57
C SER A 224 1.82 -19.78 34.42
N MET A 225 0.78 -20.32 33.78
CA MET A 225 -0.51 -20.67 34.38
C MET A 225 -0.84 -22.13 34.02
N LYS A 226 -1.29 -22.92 34.99
CA LYS A 226 -1.72 -24.33 34.84
C LYS A 226 -3.14 -24.49 35.37
N ASP A 227 -3.57 -25.69 35.76
CA ASP A 227 -4.97 -25.90 36.13
C ASP A 227 -5.31 -25.34 37.53
N THR A 228 -4.37 -25.38 38.48
CA THR A 228 -4.60 -25.02 39.91
C THR A 228 -3.50 -24.15 40.52
N PHE A 229 -2.45 -23.87 39.76
CA PHE A 229 -1.25 -23.17 40.21
C PHE A 229 -0.58 -22.46 39.05
N GLY A 230 0.34 -21.55 39.38
CA GLY A 230 1.14 -20.84 38.39
C GLY A 230 2.55 -20.53 38.90
N PHE A 231 3.30 -19.81 38.06
CA PHE A 231 4.61 -19.30 38.38
C PHE A 231 4.67 -17.80 38.08
N ILE A 232 5.31 -17.06 38.99
CA ILE A 232 5.58 -15.63 38.86
C ILE A 232 7.08 -15.46 38.65
N GLU A 233 7.48 -14.76 37.60
CA GLU A 233 8.86 -14.31 37.43
C GLU A 233 9.12 -13.14 38.37
N ARG A 234 10.11 -13.29 39.27
CA ARG A 234 10.41 -12.31 40.30
C ARG A 234 11.16 -11.10 39.75
N ALA A 235 10.79 -9.90 40.17
CA ALA A 235 11.48 -8.67 39.76
C ALA A 235 12.79 -8.40 40.51
N ASP A 236 12.99 -9.03 41.67
CA ASP A 236 14.17 -8.83 42.51
C ASP A 236 15.32 -9.81 42.19
N ILE A 237 14.99 -11.02 41.71
CA ILE A 237 15.97 -12.05 41.33
C ILE A 237 15.53 -12.80 40.09
N VAL A 238 16.48 -13.31 39.30
CA VAL A 238 16.21 -14.09 38.07
C VAL A 238 15.77 -15.51 38.43
N LYS A 239 14.60 -15.64 39.04
CA LYS A 239 13.95 -16.91 39.41
C LYS A 239 12.44 -16.79 39.33
N GLU A 240 11.81 -17.92 39.01
CA GLU A 240 10.37 -18.07 39.13
C GLU A 240 10.00 -18.52 40.55
N ILE A 241 8.86 -18.05 41.04
CA ILE A 241 8.27 -18.49 42.31
C ILE A 241 6.91 -19.13 42.06
N PHE A 242 6.68 -20.26 42.71
CA PHE A 242 5.43 -21.01 42.62
C PHE A 242 4.31 -20.34 43.43
N PHE A 243 3.10 -20.33 42.90
CA PHE A 243 1.90 -19.98 43.66
C PHE A 243 0.72 -20.89 43.37
N HIS A 244 -0.17 -21.03 44.36
CA HIS A 244 -1.45 -21.71 44.19
C HIS A 244 -2.56 -20.68 43.95
N TYR A 245 -3.58 -21.03 43.16
CA TYR A 245 -4.66 -20.10 42.79
C TYR A 245 -5.45 -19.55 43.99
N SER A 246 -5.48 -20.30 45.10
CA SER A 246 -6.09 -19.84 46.36
C SER A 246 -5.36 -18.67 47.03
N GLU A 247 -4.12 -18.38 46.65
CA GLU A 247 -3.32 -17.29 47.21
C GLU A 247 -3.57 -15.95 46.48
N PHE A 248 -4.33 -15.95 45.37
CA PHE A 248 -4.70 -14.74 44.64
C PHE A 248 -5.90 -14.04 45.30
N LYS A 249 -5.74 -12.76 45.61
CA LYS A 249 -6.78 -11.89 46.16
C LYS A 249 -7.62 -11.29 45.03
N GLY A 250 -8.44 -12.13 44.40
CA GLY A 250 -9.33 -11.75 43.30
C GLY A 250 -10.00 -12.97 42.67
N ASP A 251 -10.72 -12.76 41.57
CA ASP A 251 -11.18 -13.87 40.74
C ASP A 251 -10.00 -14.37 39.89
N ILE A 252 -9.66 -15.65 40.02
CA ILE A 252 -8.56 -16.26 39.26
C ILE A 252 -8.78 -16.17 37.74
N GLY A 253 -10.03 -16.08 37.29
CA GLY A 253 -10.36 -15.89 35.88
C GLY A 253 -9.90 -14.54 35.30
N GLU A 254 -9.63 -13.55 36.15
CA GLU A 254 -9.14 -12.24 35.75
C GLU A 254 -7.61 -12.17 35.63
N LEU A 255 -6.89 -13.15 36.20
CA LEU A 255 -5.44 -13.22 36.17
C LEU A 255 -4.98 -13.93 34.89
N ILE A 256 -4.24 -13.21 34.04
CA ILE A 256 -3.74 -13.73 32.77
C ILE A 256 -2.21 -13.74 32.72
N LEU A 257 -1.65 -14.48 31.76
CA LEU A 257 -0.21 -14.48 31.50
C LEU A 257 0.25 -13.06 31.13
N GLY A 258 1.33 -12.61 31.74
CA GLY A 258 1.86 -11.26 31.55
C GLY A 258 1.34 -10.22 32.54
N ASP A 259 0.41 -10.57 33.44
CA ASP A 259 -0.05 -9.63 34.46
C ASP A 259 1.04 -9.33 35.50
N ASP A 260 1.20 -8.04 35.81
CA ASP A 260 2.01 -7.55 36.91
C ASP A 260 1.31 -7.86 38.24
N VAL A 261 2.04 -8.41 39.20
CA VAL A 261 1.51 -8.81 40.51
C VAL A 261 2.43 -8.39 41.65
N SER A 262 1.84 -8.11 42.81
CA SER A 262 2.55 -8.00 44.08
C SER A 262 2.22 -9.20 44.97
N PHE A 263 3.19 -9.71 45.72
CA PHE A 263 3.04 -10.91 46.54
C PHE A 263 4.00 -10.91 47.73
N GLY A 264 3.64 -11.65 48.77
CA GLY A 264 4.55 -12.03 49.85
C GLY A 264 5.25 -13.36 49.55
N ILE A 265 6.41 -13.60 50.17
CA ILE A 265 7.11 -14.88 50.08
C ILE A 265 7.00 -15.61 51.41
N GLN A 266 6.56 -16.86 51.37
CA GLN A 266 6.49 -17.75 52.53
C GLN A 266 7.25 -19.05 52.23
N ILE A 267 7.93 -19.62 53.23
CA ILE A 267 8.59 -20.92 53.09
C ILE A 267 7.59 -22.02 53.48
N ARG A 268 7.23 -22.90 52.53
CA ARG A 268 6.43 -24.11 52.77
C ARG A 268 7.22 -25.33 52.32
N ASN A 269 7.40 -26.32 53.19
CA ASN A 269 8.19 -27.55 52.91
C ASN A 269 9.60 -27.27 52.34
N ASN A 270 10.34 -26.33 52.95
CA ASN A 270 11.66 -25.88 52.50
C ASN A 270 11.70 -25.29 51.07
N LYS A 271 10.56 -24.83 50.54
CA LYS A 271 10.48 -24.11 49.25
C LYS A 271 9.81 -22.75 49.45
N GLU A 272 10.34 -21.75 48.77
CA GLU A 272 9.71 -20.43 48.67
C GLU A 272 8.46 -20.52 47.79
N VAL A 273 7.32 -20.06 48.31
CA VAL A 273 6.05 -19.95 47.59
C VAL A 273 5.52 -18.52 47.73
N ALA A 274 4.88 -18.03 46.67
CA ALA A 274 4.22 -16.73 46.68
C ALA A 274 2.83 -16.86 47.33
N VAL A 275 2.53 -15.93 48.23
CA VAL A 275 1.30 -15.82 49.00
C VAL A 275 0.74 -14.40 48.88
N GLU A 276 -0.54 -14.22 49.18
CA GLU A 276 -1.19 -12.89 49.17
C GLU A 276 -0.99 -12.09 47.87
N ILE A 277 -1.27 -12.74 46.75
CA ILE A 277 -1.01 -12.21 45.41
C ILE A 277 -2.11 -11.22 45.04
N GLU A 278 -1.72 -10.04 44.60
CA GLU A 278 -2.60 -8.96 44.17
C GLU A 278 -2.16 -8.44 42.80
N ARG A 279 -3.11 -8.27 41.88
CA ARG A 279 -2.84 -7.72 40.54
C ARG A 279 -2.46 -6.24 40.64
N LEU A 280 -1.42 -5.84 39.91
CA LEU A 280 -0.96 -4.47 39.76
C LEU A 280 -1.38 -3.91 38.38
N PRO A 281 -1.38 -2.58 38.22
CA PRO A 281 -1.50 -1.97 36.89
C PRO A 281 -0.40 -2.47 35.95
N GLU A 282 -0.76 -2.70 34.68
CA GLU A 282 0.19 -3.13 33.64
C GLU A 282 1.32 -2.11 33.46
N GLY A 283 2.57 -2.58 33.40
CA GLY A 283 3.77 -1.76 33.25
C GLY A 283 4.38 -1.26 34.57
N THR A 284 3.89 -1.75 35.71
CA THR A 284 4.49 -1.51 37.03
C THR A 284 5.81 -2.27 37.19
N VAL A 285 5.90 -3.48 36.64
CA VAL A 285 7.09 -4.34 36.76
C VAL A 285 7.96 -4.21 35.52
N ILE A 286 9.18 -3.71 35.72
CA ILE A 286 10.17 -3.54 34.65
C ILE A 286 11.40 -4.39 35.00
N PHE A 287 11.62 -5.47 34.25
CA PHE A 287 12.77 -6.35 34.42
C PHE A 287 14.05 -5.79 33.78
N GLU A 288 13.91 -5.05 32.69
CA GLU A 288 15.02 -4.64 31.84
C GLU A 288 14.95 -3.15 31.52
N ASP A 289 16.13 -2.51 31.52
CA ASP A 289 16.30 -1.15 31.01
C ASP A 289 16.74 -1.22 29.54
N ILE A 290 15.90 -0.71 28.64
CA ILE A 290 16.21 -0.63 27.21
C ILE A 290 16.93 0.69 26.94
N ALA A 291 18.14 0.61 26.40
CA ALA A 291 18.89 1.78 25.98
C ALA A 291 18.14 2.53 24.86
N VAL A 292 18.10 3.86 24.95
CA VAL A 292 17.43 4.71 23.95
C VAL A 292 18.17 4.68 22.61
N GLU A 293 19.50 4.55 22.65
CA GLU A 293 20.35 4.52 21.47
C GLU A 293 20.19 3.21 20.69
N MET A 294 20.04 3.34 19.37
CA MET A 294 20.11 2.20 18.46
C MET A 294 21.55 1.92 18.06
N VAL A 295 21.92 0.65 18.12
CA VAL A 295 23.25 0.14 17.84
C VAL A 295 23.19 -0.68 16.56
N LYS A 296 24.20 -0.52 15.70
CA LYS A 296 24.37 -1.33 14.50
C LYS A 296 25.36 -2.46 14.76
N GLY A 297 25.04 -3.67 14.30
CA GLY A 297 25.91 -4.83 14.42
C GLY A 297 25.67 -5.84 13.31
N LYS A 298 26.44 -6.93 13.33
CA LYS A 298 26.31 -8.04 12.38
C LYS A 298 25.90 -9.33 13.08
N ILE A 299 24.99 -10.09 12.47
CA ILE A 299 24.58 -11.39 12.99
C ILE A 299 25.76 -12.37 12.88
N LEU A 300 26.30 -12.79 14.03
CA LEU A 300 27.37 -13.77 14.10
C LEU A 300 26.81 -15.20 14.11
N LYS A 301 25.71 -15.41 14.85
CA LYS A 301 25.07 -16.72 15.01
C LYS A 301 23.55 -16.58 15.01
N MET A 302 22.88 -17.33 14.14
CA MET A 302 21.43 -17.41 14.04
C MET A 302 20.82 -18.34 15.10
N ILE A 303 19.53 -18.12 15.40
CA ILE A 303 18.71 -19.03 16.21
C ILE A 303 18.16 -20.11 15.28
N LYS A 304 18.54 -21.38 15.49
CA LYS A 304 17.98 -22.51 14.73
C LYS A 304 16.71 -22.99 15.42
N SER A 305 15.56 -22.87 14.76
CA SER A 305 14.23 -23.23 15.28
C SER A 305 14.06 -24.72 15.69
N THR A 306 15.06 -25.57 15.42
CA THR A 306 14.97 -27.03 15.58
C THR A 306 15.30 -27.58 16.97
N ASN A 307 15.77 -26.78 17.94
CA ASN A 307 16.11 -27.27 19.28
C ASN A 307 15.36 -26.53 20.39
N ARG A 308 14.13 -26.98 20.70
CA ARG A 308 13.33 -26.49 21.85
C ARG A 308 13.88 -27.02 23.18
N ARG A 309 15.06 -26.56 23.60
CA ARG A 309 15.53 -26.69 24.99
C ARG A 309 15.41 -25.34 25.69
N PRO A 310 14.71 -25.23 26.83
CA PRO A 310 14.55 -23.96 27.56
C PRO A 310 15.87 -23.27 27.94
N SER A 311 16.98 -24.01 28.06
CA SER A 311 18.28 -23.46 28.43
C SER A 311 18.99 -22.69 27.32
N GLU A 312 18.43 -22.64 26.10
CA GLU A 312 18.99 -21.90 24.94
C GLU A 312 18.16 -20.67 24.58
N ALA A 313 17.45 -20.06 25.54
CA ALA A 313 16.58 -18.90 25.31
C ALA A 313 17.26 -17.70 24.59
N LEU A 314 18.60 -17.60 24.66
CA LEU A 314 19.42 -16.60 23.97
C LEU A 314 20.50 -17.26 23.09
N ALA A 315 20.08 -18.11 22.15
CA ALA A 315 20.99 -18.85 21.26
C ALA A 315 21.69 -17.97 20.21
N GLY A 316 21.10 -16.82 19.87
CA GLY A 316 21.61 -15.90 18.87
C GLY A 316 22.80 -15.08 19.37
N ARG A 317 23.66 -14.63 18.46
CA ARG A 317 24.78 -13.71 18.75
C ARG A 317 24.86 -12.62 17.68
N ILE A 318 24.93 -11.37 18.12
CA ILE A 318 25.24 -10.20 17.29
C ILE A 318 26.62 -9.69 17.70
N MET A 319 27.45 -9.34 16.72
CA MET A 319 28.73 -8.68 16.93
C MET A 319 28.59 -7.20 16.58
N TYR A 320 28.93 -6.30 17.49
CA TYR A 320 28.84 -4.86 17.25
C TYR A 320 30.10 -4.14 17.71
N GLU A 321 30.34 -2.97 17.14
CA GLU A 321 31.52 -2.17 17.44
C GLU A 321 31.22 -1.18 18.57
N THR A 322 32.14 -1.12 19.53
CA THR A 322 32.13 -0.13 20.61
C THR A 322 33.43 0.67 20.56
N PRO A 323 33.52 1.83 21.26
CA PRO A 323 34.79 2.56 21.41
C PRO A 323 35.92 1.73 22.03
N LYS A 324 35.61 0.58 22.65
CA LYS A 324 36.56 -0.34 23.29
C LYS A 324 36.90 -1.57 22.42
N GLY A 325 36.34 -1.66 21.22
CA GLY A 325 36.49 -2.79 20.29
C GLY A 325 35.19 -3.52 20.00
N LEU A 326 35.29 -4.66 19.33
CA LEU A 326 34.15 -5.51 18.95
C LEU A 326 33.66 -6.32 20.16
N ILE A 327 32.36 -6.30 20.41
CA ILE A 327 31.69 -7.02 21.49
C ILE A 327 30.59 -7.92 20.92
N GLU A 328 30.44 -9.11 21.48
CA GLU A 328 29.34 -10.02 21.19
C GLU A 328 28.19 -9.83 22.20
N ILE A 329 26.96 -9.72 21.70
CA ILE A 329 25.75 -9.61 22.52
C ILE A 329 24.76 -10.73 22.17
N PRO A 330 24.18 -11.41 23.18
CA PRO A 330 23.22 -12.48 22.95
C PRO A 330 21.83 -11.94 22.57
N PHE A 331 21.04 -12.73 21.84
CA PHE A 331 19.63 -12.45 21.58
C PHE A 331 18.79 -13.73 21.47
N GLY A 332 17.50 -13.61 21.76
CA GLY A 332 16.49 -14.65 21.72
C GLY A 332 15.50 -14.49 20.57
N GLU A 333 14.56 -15.42 20.47
CA GLU A 333 13.59 -15.46 19.36
C GLU A 333 12.59 -14.30 19.43
N LYS A 334 12.22 -13.88 20.65
CA LYS A 334 11.30 -12.76 20.91
C LYS A 334 11.93 -11.38 20.75
N ASP A 335 13.22 -11.33 20.42
CA ASP A 335 14.01 -10.09 20.43
C ASP A 335 14.02 -9.39 19.07
N GLN A 336 13.47 -10.06 18.05
CA GLN A 336 13.32 -9.49 16.72
C GLN A 336 12.03 -8.69 16.65
N ARG A 337 12.10 -7.48 16.08
CA ARG A 337 10.95 -6.57 15.93
C ARG A 337 9.90 -7.15 14.97
N GLY A 338 10.31 -8.01 14.05
CA GLY A 338 9.47 -8.76 13.12
C GLY A 338 9.99 -10.19 12.92
N GLU A 339 9.23 -11.05 12.25
CA GLU A 339 9.64 -12.44 11.95
C GLU A 339 10.27 -12.56 10.55
N CYS A 340 10.98 -11.53 10.10
CA CYS A 340 11.72 -11.58 8.85
C CYS A 340 12.95 -12.49 8.98
N THR A 341 13.30 -13.21 7.93
CA THR A 341 14.41 -14.16 7.99
C THR A 341 15.78 -13.47 8.13
N LEU A 342 16.42 -13.61 9.30
CA LEU A 342 17.81 -13.20 9.57
C LEU A 342 18.82 -14.32 9.24
N LEU A 343 19.91 -13.97 8.58
CA LEU A 343 21.01 -14.84 8.18
C LEU A 343 22.34 -14.37 8.80
N GLN A 344 23.32 -15.27 8.81
CA GLN A 344 24.66 -14.97 9.29
C GLN A 344 25.34 -13.92 8.39
N GLY A 345 25.91 -12.89 9.00
CA GLY A 345 26.55 -11.77 8.30
C GLY A 345 25.63 -10.58 8.04
N ASP A 346 24.32 -10.73 8.25
CA ASP A 346 23.36 -9.63 8.13
C ASP A 346 23.72 -8.47 9.04
N THR A 347 23.55 -7.24 8.54
CA THR A 347 23.68 -6.03 9.35
C THR A 347 22.31 -5.69 9.93
N VAL A 348 22.24 -5.56 11.25
CA VAL A 348 21.01 -5.30 11.99
C VAL A 348 21.16 -4.04 12.84
N GLU A 349 20.07 -3.33 13.05
CA GLU A 349 19.93 -2.37 14.13
C GLU A 349 19.21 -3.02 15.32
N PHE A 350 19.60 -2.67 16.53
CA PHE A 350 19.01 -3.22 17.75
C PHE A 350 19.21 -2.25 18.91
N GLN A 351 18.49 -2.48 20.00
CA GLN A 351 18.69 -1.80 21.28
C GLN A 351 19.29 -2.77 22.30
N ILE A 352 20.06 -2.23 23.24
CA ILE A 352 20.64 -3.02 24.32
C ILE A 352 19.66 -3.00 25.49
N ALA A 353 19.10 -4.16 25.83
CA ALA A 353 18.35 -4.37 27.06
C ALA A 353 19.30 -4.85 28.15
N THR A 354 19.28 -4.20 29.31
CA THR A 354 20.06 -4.60 30.49
C THR A 354 19.11 -5.07 31.58
N ASP A 355 19.21 -6.33 32.00
CA ASP A 355 18.41 -6.85 33.11
C ASP A 355 18.84 -6.18 34.43
N ARG A 356 17.87 -5.66 35.18
CA ARG A 356 18.12 -4.90 36.40
C ARG A 356 18.68 -5.78 37.53
N ARG A 357 18.43 -7.08 37.50
CA ARG A 357 18.71 -8.07 38.56
C ARG A 357 20.14 -8.57 38.48
N ASP A 358 20.58 -9.03 37.31
CA ASP A 358 21.90 -9.65 37.11
C ASP A 358 22.88 -8.80 36.27
N LYS A 359 22.40 -7.66 35.73
CA LYS A 359 23.15 -6.74 34.86
C LYS A 359 23.61 -7.38 33.53
N LEU A 360 23.04 -8.52 33.15
CA LEU A 360 23.30 -9.10 31.84
C LEU A 360 22.64 -8.25 30.75
N GLN A 361 23.35 -8.15 29.62
CA GLN A 361 22.90 -7.41 28.46
C GLN A 361 22.53 -8.36 27.34
N ARG A 362 21.45 -8.02 26.62
CA ARG A 362 21.03 -8.70 25.40
C ARG A 362 20.57 -7.69 24.36
N ALA A 363 20.60 -8.08 23.10
CA ALA A 363 20.01 -7.29 22.03
C ALA A 363 18.50 -7.53 21.99
N THR A 364 17.73 -6.47 21.84
CA THR A 364 16.27 -6.47 21.67
C THR A 364 15.88 -5.52 20.54
N ASN A 365 14.63 -5.61 20.07
CA ASN A 365 14.09 -4.79 19.00
C ASN A 365 14.95 -4.85 17.72
N ILE A 366 15.40 -6.06 17.39
CA ILE A 366 16.35 -6.31 16.29
C ILE A 366 15.60 -6.17 14.96
N ALA A 367 16.12 -5.34 14.06
CA ALA A 367 15.62 -5.13 12.72
C ALA A 367 16.73 -5.25 11.68
N LEU A 368 16.43 -5.90 10.54
CA LEU A 368 17.36 -6.04 9.42
C LEU A 368 17.55 -4.69 8.72
N LEU A 369 18.79 -4.27 8.53
CA LEU A 369 19.11 -3.06 7.76
C LEU A 369 19.26 -3.39 6.27
N GLU A 370 18.76 -2.49 5.42
CA GLU A 370 18.82 -2.62 3.97
C GLU A 370 20.26 -2.62 3.42
N ASP A 371 21.19 -1.93 4.10
CA ASP A 371 22.63 -1.91 3.79
C ASP A 371 23.21 -3.33 3.70
N THR A 372 22.58 -4.32 4.36
CA THR A 372 22.94 -5.74 4.25
C THR A 372 22.99 -6.22 2.80
N PHE A 373 22.04 -5.78 1.98
CA PHE A 373 21.87 -6.29 0.61
C PHE A 373 22.95 -5.81 -0.35
N GLU A 374 23.70 -4.76 0.00
CA GLU A 374 24.82 -4.26 -0.82
C GLU A 374 26.06 -5.16 -0.70
N TYR A 375 26.21 -5.86 0.43
CA TYR A 375 27.42 -6.62 0.75
C TYR A 375 27.19 -8.13 0.92
N SER A 376 25.94 -8.58 1.11
CA SER A 376 25.62 -10.00 1.29
C SER A 376 25.86 -10.85 0.03
N GLY A 377 25.89 -10.21 -1.14
CA GLY A 377 25.98 -10.90 -2.44
C GLY A 377 24.73 -11.71 -2.78
N GLU A 378 23.62 -11.51 -2.06
CA GLU A 378 22.37 -12.20 -2.33
C GLU A 378 21.71 -11.69 -3.61
N ILE A 379 21.03 -12.59 -4.32
CA ILE A 379 20.32 -12.25 -5.55
C ILE A 379 18.95 -11.71 -5.18
N ARG A 380 18.80 -10.38 -5.29
CA ARG A 380 17.54 -9.66 -5.08
C ARG A 380 16.71 -9.70 -6.36
N GLU A 381 15.64 -10.48 -6.35
CA GLU A 381 14.69 -10.57 -7.44
C GLU A 381 13.58 -9.53 -7.28
N THR A 382 12.91 -9.24 -8.40
CA THR A 382 11.80 -8.29 -8.43
C THR A 382 10.53 -8.94 -8.94
N GLY A 383 9.37 -8.41 -8.56
CA GLY A 383 8.09 -8.95 -8.97
C GLY A 383 6.92 -8.12 -8.48
N MET A 384 5.70 -8.55 -8.80
CA MET A 384 4.46 -7.90 -8.37
C MET A 384 3.55 -8.85 -7.62
N ILE A 385 2.80 -8.34 -6.65
CA ILE A 385 1.82 -9.14 -5.91
C ILE A 385 0.70 -9.60 -6.86
N ALA A 386 0.63 -10.92 -7.08
CA ALA A 386 -0.32 -11.57 -7.98
C ALA A 386 -1.61 -11.98 -7.28
N ALA A 387 -1.49 -12.44 -6.03
CA ALA A 387 -2.62 -12.84 -5.20
C ALA A 387 -2.29 -12.62 -3.73
N LEU A 388 -3.31 -12.26 -2.95
CA LEU A 388 -3.24 -12.10 -1.50
C LEU A 388 -4.30 -12.98 -0.86
N LYS A 389 -3.92 -13.58 0.27
CA LYS A 389 -4.79 -14.34 1.16
C LYS A 389 -4.50 -13.90 2.60
N ASP A 390 -5.19 -14.50 3.56
CA ASP A 390 -5.04 -14.15 4.97
C ASP A 390 -3.65 -14.59 5.49
N GLY A 391 -2.79 -13.61 5.81
CA GLY A 391 -1.43 -13.82 6.31
C GLY A 391 -0.35 -14.16 5.27
N TYR A 392 -0.69 -14.39 4.00
CA TYR A 392 0.27 -14.78 2.97
C TYR A 392 -0.15 -14.37 1.55
N GLY A 393 0.77 -14.45 0.59
CA GLY A 393 0.49 -14.13 -0.80
C GLY A 393 1.36 -14.85 -1.81
N PHE A 394 1.16 -14.49 -3.08
CA PHE A 394 1.94 -14.98 -4.22
C PHE A 394 2.45 -13.82 -5.06
N ILE A 395 3.75 -13.84 -5.38
CA ILE A 395 4.43 -12.88 -6.24
C ILE A 395 4.53 -13.45 -7.65
N TYR A 396 4.20 -12.63 -8.64
CA TYR A 396 4.54 -12.87 -10.03
C TYR A 396 5.94 -12.29 -10.29
N CYS A 397 6.92 -13.17 -10.50
CA CYS A 397 8.32 -12.78 -10.62
C CYS A 397 8.60 -12.13 -11.97
N ALA A 398 9.51 -11.16 -11.99
CA ALA A 398 10.03 -10.59 -13.23
C ALA A 398 10.91 -11.61 -13.98
N ASP A 399 11.78 -12.29 -13.24
CA ASP A 399 12.85 -13.12 -13.80
C ASP A 399 12.51 -14.62 -13.86
N ARG A 400 11.32 -15.03 -13.40
CA ARG A 400 10.89 -16.45 -13.36
C ARG A 400 9.49 -16.66 -13.91
N ASP A 401 9.31 -17.77 -14.63
CA ASP A 401 8.00 -18.24 -15.09
C ASP A 401 7.28 -19.08 -14.01
N ALA A 402 7.35 -18.62 -12.75
CA ALA A 402 6.75 -19.27 -11.59
C ALA A 402 6.26 -18.20 -10.59
N ARG A 403 5.22 -18.56 -9.83
CA ARG A 403 4.72 -17.72 -8.74
C ARG A 403 5.42 -18.09 -7.45
N MET A 404 5.95 -17.10 -6.76
CA MET A 404 6.64 -17.30 -5.48
C MET A 404 5.69 -17.05 -4.32
N PHE A 405 5.64 -18.00 -3.40
CA PHE A 405 4.89 -17.83 -2.16
C PHE A 405 5.65 -16.91 -1.20
N PHE A 406 4.94 -16.09 -0.43
CA PHE A 406 5.49 -15.33 0.69
C PHE A 406 4.51 -15.28 1.86
N HIS A 407 5.06 -15.15 3.07
CA HIS A 407 4.31 -14.85 4.29
C HIS A 407 4.41 -13.35 4.62
N PHE A 408 3.41 -12.77 5.30
CA PHE A 408 3.44 -11.34 5.66
C PHE A 408 4.53 -10.98 6.68
N SER A 409 5.04 -11.97 7.43
CA SER A 409 6.16 -11.76 8.35
C SER A 409 7.50 -11.47 7.64
N GLU A 410 7.61 -11.80 6.36
CA GLU A 410 8.84 -11.60 5.59
C GLU A 410 9.02 -10.16 5.09
N PHE A 411 8.07 -9.25 5.32
CA PHE A 411 8.24 -7.84 4.98
C PHE A 411 9.21 -7.17 5.95
N LEU A 412 10.17 -6.41 5.39
CA LEU A 412 11.14 -5.64 6.17
C LEU A 412 10.48 -4.47 6.92
N ASP A 413 9.44 -3.89 6.32
CA ASP A 413 8.63 -2.84 6.93
C ASP A 413 7.34 -3.45 7.50
N LEU A 414 7.24 -3.51 8.82
CA LEU A 414 6.08 -4.07 9.54
C LEU A 414 4.86 -3.16 9.49
N THR A 415 5.02 -1.89 9.13
CA THR A 415 3.90 -0.96 8.96
C THR A 415 3.24 -1.08 7.58
N TYR A 416 3.92 -1.76 6.65
CA TYR A 416 3.46 -1.93 5.30
C TYR A 416 2.30 -2.92 5.21
N SER A 417 1.22 -2.50 4.53
CA SER A 417 0.09 -3.36 4.21
C SER A 417 0.11 -3.73 2.73
N PRO A 418 0.37 -5.01 2.37
CA PRO A 418 0.49 -5.42 0.97
C PRO A 418 -0.86 -5.34 0.23
N ARG A 419 -0.85 -4.81 -1.00
CA ARG A 419 -2.00 -4.76 -1.91
C ARG A 419 -1.68 -5.43 -3.25
N LEU A 420 -2.72 -5.85 -3.97
CA LEU A 420 -2.57 -6.41 -5.31
C LEU A 420 -1.88 -5.39 -6.23
N GLN A 421 -0.99 -5.89 -7.12
CA GLN A 421 -0.18 -5.08 -8.02
C GLN A 421 0.92 -4.24 -7.37
N ASP A 422 1.12 -4.33 -6.05
CA ASP A 422 2.29 -3.69 -5.45
C ASP A 422 3.56 -4.38 -5.94
N GLU A 423 4.58 -3.57 -6.18
CA GLU A 423 5.87 -3.97 -6.69
C GLU A 423 6.82 -4.27 -5.54
N LEU A 424 7.55 -5.38 -5.63
CA LEU A 424 8.35 -5.91 -4.55
C LEU A 424 9.75 -6.27 -5.04
N GLN A 425 10.71 -6.17 -4.12
CA GLN A 425 12.03 -6.78 -4.21
C GLN A 425 12.17 -7.81 -3.09
N PHE A 426 12.72 -8.97 -3.38
CA PHE A 426 12.80 -10.08 -2.42
C PHE A 426 13.97 -11.00 -2.74
N THR A 427 14.30 -11.86 -1.78
CA THR A 427 15.29 -12.93 -1.96
C THR A 427 14.54 -14.25 -2.05
N VAL A 428 15.00 -15.17 -2.90
CA VAL A 428 14.40 -16.50 -2.98
C VAL A 428 15.25 -17.49 -2.23
N ASP A 429 14.64 -18.11 -1.22
CA ASP A 429 15.26 -19.08 -0.34
C ASP A 429 14.45 -20.38 -0.30
N GLN A 430 15.04 -21.44 0.25
CA GLN A 430 14.35 -22.70 0.51
C GLN A 430 13.48 -22.57 1.76
N ASP A 431 12.25 -23.07 1.71
CA ASP A 431 11.35 -23.10 2.85
C ASP A 431 11.97 -23.95 3.97
N ALA A 432 12.11 -23.37 5.17
CA ALA A 432 12.69 -24.06 6.31
C ALA A 432 11.87 -25.29 6.75
N SER A 433 10.56 -25.31 6.43
CA SER A 433 9.66 -26.43 6.70
C SER A 433 9.65 -27.49 5.58
N GLU A 434 9.83 -27.06 4.32
CA GLU A 434 9.83 -27.93 3.14
C GLU A 434 10.99 -27.55 2.19
N PRO A 435 12.18 -28.17 2.31
CA PRO A 435 13.37 -27.77 1.54
C PRO A 435 13.22 -27.86 0.01
N SER A 436 12.26 -28.63 -0.48
CA SER A 436 11.93 -28.73 -1.91
C SER A 436 11.14 -27.52 -2.43
N ARG A 437 10.60 -26.68 -1.56
CA ARG A 437 9.77 -25.54 -1.88
C ARG A 437 10.59 -24.26 -1.76
N GLN A 438 10.53 -23.42 -2.78
CA GLN A 438 11.16 -22.11 -2.77
C GLN A 438 10.14 -21.05 -2.33
N VAL A 439 10.57 -20.11 -1.49
CA VAL A 439 9.74 -19.03 -0.94
C VAL A 439 10.46 -17.69 -1.08
N ALA A 440 9.70 -16.61 -1.16
CA ALA A 440 10.22 -15.26 -1.14
C ALA A 440 10.34 -14.77 0.31
N THR A 441 11.54 -14.35 0.68
CA THR A 441 11.92 -13.83 2.01
C THR A 441 12.49 -12.42 1.88
N ARG A 442 12.64 -11.71 3.01
CA ARG A 442 13.29 -10.38 3.06
C ARG A 442 12.68 -9.37 2.09
N ILE A 443 11.36 -9.24 2.14
CA ILE A 443 10.56 -8.56 1.13
C ILE A 443 10.54 -7.06 1.41
N LYS A 444 10.92 -6.30 0.39
CA LYS A 444 10.89 -4.84 0.37
C LYS A 444 9.86 -4.37 -0.65
N HIS A 445 9.02 -3.42 -0.27
CA HIS A 445 8.12 -2.73 -1.19
C HIS A 445 8.90 -1.73 -2.06
N LEU A 446 8.55 -1.67 -3.35
CA LEU A 446 9.11 -0.75 -4.34
C LEU A 446 8.05 0.23 -4.82
N ALA A 447 8.51 1.42 -5.25
CA ALA A 447 7.64 2.38 -5.90
C ALA A 447 7.09 1.80 -7.22
N LYS A 448 5.84 2.14 -7.55
CA LYS A 448 5.19 1.69 -8.79
C LYS A 448 6.01 2.11 -10.03
N GLY A 449 6.27 1.17 -10.93
CA GLY A 449 7.07 1.33 -12.14
C GLY A 449 8.56 0.97 -12.00
N SER A 450 9.00 0.49 -10.83
CA SER A 450 10.37 0.03 -10.58
C SER A 450 10.63 -1.36 -11.18
N VAL A 451 9.61 -2.20 -11.30
CA VAL A 451 9.74 -3.60 -11.77
C VAL A 451 9.56 -3.67 -13.28
N SER A 452 10.58 -4.14 -13.98
CA SER A 452 10.54 -4.43 -15.41
C SER A 452 10.49 -5.93 -15.67
N PHE A 453 9.41 -6.39 -16.30
CA PHE A 453 9.25 -7.79 -16.75
C PHE A 453 9.92 -8.08 -18.10
N VAL A 454 10.32 -7.01 -18.79
CA VAL A 454 10.87 -7.06 -20.15
C VAL A 454 12.18 -6.30 -20.16
N ASN A 455 13.24 -6.93 -20.68
CA ASN A 455 14.50 -6.29 -21.00
C ASN A 455 14.39 -5.65 -22.39
N VAL A 456 14.42 -4.33 -22.47
CA VAL A 456 14.25 -3.60 -23.74
C VAL A 456 15.62 -3.34 -24.36
N LEU A 457 15.87 -3.91 -25.54
CA LEU A 457 17.09 -3.65 -26.29
C LEU A 457 17.12 -2.18 -26.77
N PRO A 458 18.30 -1.52 -26.75
CA PRO A 458 18.39 -0.10 -27.04
C PRO A 458 18.10 0.24 -28.51
N ALA A 459 18.34 -0.70 -29.42
CA ALA A 459 18.11 -0.51 -30.85
C ALA A 459 16.63 -0.28 -31.18
N VAL A 460 16.38 0.69 -32.05
CA VAL A 460 15.04 0.97 -32.60
C VAL A 460 15.00 0.41 -34.03
N TYR A 461 13.95 -0.35 -34.32
CA TYR A 461 13.72 -0.98 -35.60
C TYR A 461 12.51 -0.34 -36.26
N ILE A 462 12.49 -0.34 -37.60
CA ILE A 462 11.33 0.09 -38.39
C ILE A 462 10.76 -1.15 -39.06
N GLY A 463 9.47 -1.39 -38.85
CA GLY A 463 8.73 -2.51 -39.43
C GLY A 463 7.41 -2.07 -40.05
N THR A 464 6.72 -3.03 -40.64
CA THR A 464 5.39 -2.87 -41.22
C THR A 464 4.43 -3.82 -40.51
N ILE A 465 3.24 -3.34 -40.16
CA ILE A 465 2.21 -4.17 -39.52
C ILE A 465 1.68 -5.18 -40.53
N ASP A 466 1.81 -6.46 -40.20
CA ASP A 466 1.36 -7.59 -41.02
C ASP A 466 0.09 -8.23 -40.47
N LYS A 467 -0.09 -8.21 -39.14
CA LYS A 467 -1.31 -8.67 -38.48
C LYS A 467 -1.65 -7.74 -37.32
N GLU A 468 -2.92 -7.36 -37.20
CA GLU A 468 -3.42 -6.59 -36.05
C GLU A 468 -3.74 -7.53 -34.86
N PRO A 469 -3.58 -7.07 -33.61
CA PRO A 469 -3.98 -7.84 -32.43
C PRO A 469 -5.50 -8.00 -32.39
N SER A 470 -6.00 -9.20 -32.09
CA SER A 470 -7.44 -9.44 -32.01
C SER A 470 -8.03 -8.76 -30.77
N THR A 471 -9.11 -7.99 -30.94
CA THR A 471 -9.87 -7.35 -29.85
C THR A 471 -11.04 -8.21 -29.35
N HIS A 472 -11.24 -9.41 -29.91
CA HIS A 472 -12.33 -10.30 -29.51
C HIS A 472 -12.04 -10.99 -28.17
N LYS A 473 -12.87 -10.68 -27.16
CA LYS A 473 -12.94 -11.40 -25.88
C LYS A 473 -13.48 -12.83 -26.09
N ASN A 474 -12.65 -13.74 -26.60
CA ASN A 474 -12.95 -15.16 -26.49
C ASN A 474 -12.70 -15.61 -25.04
N GLN A 475 -13.77 -16.00 -24.34
CA GLN A 475 -13.72 -16.66 -23.05
C GLN A 475 -13.05 -18.04 -23.22
N GLY A 476 -11.72 -18.08 -23.18
CA GLY A 476 -10.96 -19.30 -23.36
C GLY A 476 -9.49 -19.15 -22.94
N LYS A 477 -9.22 -19.29 -21.64
CA LYS A 477 -7.96 -19.71 -20.98
C LYS A 477 -6.59 -19.11 -21.35
N THR A 478 -6.46 -18.14 -22.26
CA THR A 478 -5.24 -17.33 -22.41
C THR A 478 -5.60 -15.86 -22.21
N LYS A 479 -5.04 -15.26 -21.17
CA LYS A 479 -5.38 -13.91 -20.67
C LYS A 479 -4.88 -12.78 -21.59
N ASP A 480 -4.05 -13.12 -22.58
CA ASP A 480 -3.55 -12.22 -23.61
C ASP A 480 -4.26 -12.60 -24.92
N GLY A 481 -5.00 -11.65 -25.52
CA GLY A 481 -5.60 -11.84 -26.85
C GLY A 481 -4.54 -12.19 -27.90
N GLU A 482 -4.95 -12.67 -29.08
CA GLU A 482 -3.99 -13.01 -30.13
C GLU A 482 -3.07 -11.82 -30.45
N PRO A 483 -1.74 -11.99 -30.39
CA PRO A 483 -0.81 -10.91 -30.69
C PRO A 483 -0.92 -10.49 -32.16
N GLY A 484 -0.67 -9.21 -32.40
CA GLY A 484 -0.38 -8.71 -33.74
C GLY A 484 1.03 -9.12 -34.18
N ASN A 485 1.34 -8.92 -35.46
CA ASN A 485 2.63 -9.24 -36.06
C ASN A 485 3.22 -8.03 -36.78
N ILE A 486 4.51 -7.77 -36.56
CA ILE A 486 5.30 -6.78 -37.29
C ILE A 486 6.35 -7.52 -38.12
N ILE A 487 6.40 -7.20 -39.41
CA ILE A 487 7.47 -7.63 -40.31
C ILE A 487 8.53 -6.53 -40.37
N TYR A 488 9.80 -6.89 -40.17
CA TYR A 488 10.92 -5.95 -40.23
C TYR A 488 12.14 -6.59 -40.90
N ASP A 489 13.01 -5.75 -41.47
CA ASP A 489 14.27 -6.20 -42.07
C ASP A 489 15.40 -6.10 -41.03
N TYR A 490 16.12 -7.20 -40.84
CA TYR A 490 17.32 -7.26 -40.01
C TYR A 490 18.45 -7.91 -40.83
N GLU A 491 19.51 -7.13 -41.09
CA GLU A 491 20.70 -7.58 -41.85
C GLU A 491 20.36 -8.19 -43.24
N GLY A 492 19.32 -7.69 -43.91
CA GLY A 492 18.88 -8.17 -45.22
C GLY A 492 17.97 -9.39 -45.17
N THR A 493 17.56 -9.83 -43.98
CA THR A 493 16.62 -10.92 -43.77
C THR A 493 15.32 -10.39 -43.19
N ILE A 494 14.20 -10.74 -43.81
CA ILE A 494 12.86 -10.41 -43.31
C ILE A 494 12.56 -11.27 -42.08
N GLN A 495 12.34 -10.62 -40.95
CA GLN A 495 11.95 -11.25 -39.69
C GLN A 495 10.54 -10.83 -39.27
N GLN A 496 9.95 -11.61 -38.37
CA GLN A 496 8.63 -11.37 -37.80
C GLN A 496 8.75 -11.26 -36.28
N ILE A 497 8.01 -10.33 -35.67
CA ILE A 497 8.00 -10.16 -34.23
C ILE A 497 6.58 -9.86 -33.73
N PRO A 498 6.10 -10.57 -32.69
CA PRO A 498 4.77 -10.33 -32.14
C PRO A 498 4.73 -9.01 -31.37
N TYR A 499 3.57 -8.34 -31.38
CA TYR A 499 3.31 -7.16 -30.56
C TYR A 499 1.91 -7.21 -29.94
N TYR A 500 1.73 -6.51 -28.83
CA TYR A 500 0.45 -6.44 -28.12
C TYR A 500 -0.05 -5.00 -28.03
N LEU A 501 -1.36 -4.83 -27.88
CA LEU A 501 -1.98 -3.51 -27.77
C LEU A 501 -1.46 -2.70 -26.56
N LYS A 502 -1.10 -3.39 -25.47
CA LYS A 502 -0.50 -2.77 -24.26
C LYS A 502 0.88 -2.16 -24.50
N ASP A 503 1.57 -2.60 -25.55
CA ASP A 503 2.93 -2.20 -25.89
C ASP A 503 2.97 -1.07 -26.96
N VAL A 504 1.78 -0.57 -27.36
CA VAL A 504 1.60 0.58 -28.24
C VAL A 504 1.69 1.87 -27.43
N THR A 505 2.57 2.78 -27.84
CA THR A 505 2.87 4.02 -27.09
C THR A 505 1.74 5.04 -27.17
N ASP A 506 1.07 5.14 -28.32
CA ASP A 506 0.00 6.10 -28.57
C ASP A 506 -1.35 5.38 -28.68
N GLN A 507 -2.14 5.43 -27.60
CA GLN A 507 -3.46 4.79 -27.54
C GLN A 507 -4.50 5.46 -28.47
N ASN A 508 -4.29 6.71 -28.88
CA ASN A 508 -5.18 7.41 -29.81
C ASN A 508 -4.82 7.12 -31.28
N ASN A 509 -3.63 6.57 -31.53
CA ASN A 509 -3.09 6.33 -32.86
C ASN A 509 -2.66 4.86 -33.03
N LEU A 510 -3.63 3.95 -32.88
CA LEU A 510 -3.39 2.51 -32.95
C LEU A 510 -2.84 2.08 -34.33
N PRO A 511 -1.83 1.20 -34.40
CA PRO A 511 -1.30 0.68 -35.67
C PRO A 511 -2.33 -0.17 -36.43
N HIS A 512 -2.45 0.05 -37.73
CA HIS A 512 -3.28 -0.74 -38.65
C HIS A 512 -2.42 -1.52 -39.65
N PHE A 513 -3.02 -2.52 -40.30
CA PHE A 513 -2.39 -3.30 -41.35
C PHE A 513 -1.71 -2.42 -42.41
N GLY A 514 -0.43 -2.70 -42.65
CA GLY A 514 0.43 -1.98 -43.59
C GLY A 514 1.02 -0.67 -43.07
N ASP A 515 0.68 -0.21 -41.86
CA ASP A 515 1.33 0.96 -41.25
C ASP A 515 2.82 0.68 -41.04
N LYS A 516 3.67 1.69 -41.28
CA LYS A 516 5.05 1.62 -40.80
C LYS A 516 5.11 2.06 -39.36
N VAL A 517 5.70 1.20 -38.54
CA VAL A 517 5.91 1.44 -37.13
C VAL A 517 7.40 1.45 -36.80
N ASP A 518 7.79 2.26 -35.83
CA ASP A 518 9.03 2.03 -35.11
C ASP A 518 8.74 1.30 -33.80
N PHE A 519 9.68 0.46 -33.39
CA PHE A 519 9.56 -0.34 -32.18
C PHE A 519 10.94 -0.72 -31.65
N GLN A 520 11.00 -1.11 -30.39
CA GLN A 520 12.18 -1.73 -29.79
C GLN A 520 11.90 -3.21 -29.54
N ILE A 521 12.94 -4.04 -29.53
CA ILE A 521 12.80 -5.46 -29.19
C ILE A 521 12.87 -5.59 -27.67
N GLY A 522 11.79 -6.05 -27.06
CA GLY A 522 11.71 -6.42 -25.66
C GLY A 522 11.83 -7.92 -25.48
N GLU A 523 12.71 -8.37 -24.61
CA GLU A 523 12.87 -9.76 -24.21
C GLU A 523 12.24 -9.99 -22.85
N ILE A 524 11.22 -10.85 -22.77
CA ILE A 524 10.56 -11.21 -21.51
C ILE A 524 11.57 -11.96 -20.65
N LYS A 525 11.93 -11.41 -19.48
CA LYS A 525 13.02 -11.96 -18.65
C LYS A 525 12.76 -13.40 -18.21
N SER A 526 11.51 -13.73 -17.89
CA SER A 526 11.12 -15.06 -17.42
C SER A 526 11.12 -16.17 -18.49
N THR A 527 10.92 -15.82 -19.76
CA THR A 527 10.75 -16.83 -20.84
C THR A 527 11.73 -16.69 -22.00
N ALA A 528 12.56 -15.64 -21.99
CA ALA A 528 13.44 -15.22 -23.10
C ALA A 528 12.71 -15.01 -24.44
N LYS A 529 11.36 -14.90 -24.42
CA LYS A 529 10.58 -14.62 -25.62
C LYS A 529 10.73 -13.17 -26.02
N LYS A 530 10.95 -12.93 -27.31
CA LYS A 530 11.07 -11.58 -27.89
C LYS A 530 9.72 -11.09 -28.38
N GLN A 531 9.42 -9.83 -28.09
CA GLN A 531 8.24 -9.11 -28.57
C GLN A 531 8.60 -7.66 -28.89
N ALA A 532 7.81 -7.00 -29.74
CA ALA A 532 7.97 -5.59 -30.00
C ALA A 532 7.34 -4.77 -28.87
N VAL A 533 8.10 -3.80 -28.36
CA VAL A 533 7.70 -2.86 -27.32
C VAL A 533 7.89 -1.41 -27.78
N LYS A 534 7.18 -0.48 -27.15
CA LYS A 534 7.14 0.94 -27.54
C LYS A 534 6.81 1.10 -29.02
N VAL A 535 5.82 0.34 -29.49
CA VAL A 535 5.36 0.40 -30.88
C VAL A 535 4.72 1.77 -31.12
N ARG A 536 5.15 2.46 -32.15
CA ARG A 536 4.60 3.76 -32.54
C ARG A 536 4.48 3.83 -34.05
N VAL A 537 3.36 4.38 -34.52
CA VAL A 537 3.12 4.60 -35.94
C VAL A 537 4.00 5.75 -36.42
N VAL A 538 4.91 5.46 -37.35
CA VAL A 538 5.79 6.44 -38.00
C VAL A 538 5.16 6.95 -39.29
N LEU A 539 4.58 6.04 -40.08
CA LEU A 539 3.90 6.38 -41.32
C LEU A 539 2.61 5.59 -41.38
N ARG A 540 1.48 6.30 -41.39
CA ARG A 540 0.20 5.70 -41.74
C ARG A 540 0.28 5.16 -43.15
N ASN A 541 -0.09 3.90 -43.31
CA ASN A 541 -0.49 3.40 -44.60
C ASN A 541 -1.64 4.30 -45.04
N ILE A 542 -1.46 5.03 -46.14
CA ILE A 542 -2.49 5.93 -46.69
C ILE A 542 -3.59 5.09 -47.36
N ALA A 543 -3.91 3.93 -46.77
CA ALA A 543 -5.01 3.05 -47.09
C ALA A 543 -6.33 3.62 -46.57
N GLY A 544 -6.57 4.91 -46.84
CA GLY A 544 -7.92 5.39 -47.08
C GLY A 544 -8.24 5.11 -48.56
N ARG A 545 -9.47 4.69 -48.84
CA ARG A 545 -9.97 4.63 -50.23
C ARG A 545 -9.73 5.99 -50.88
N CYS A 546 -8.84 6.00 -51.87
CA CYS A 546 -8.54 7.16 -52.67
C CYS A 546 -9.52 7.21 -53.83
N HIS A 547 -9.84 8.43 -54.26
CA HIS A 547 -10.67 8.67 -55.44
C HIS A 547 -9.84 9.36 -56.51
N GLY A 548 -10.15 9.09 -57.76
CA GLY A 548 -9.47 9.71 -58.89
C GLY A 548 -10.17 9.45 -60.22
N TYR A 549 -9.54 9.88 -61.30
CA TYR A 549 -10.06 9.78 -62.66
C TYR A 549 -9.08 9.04 -63.57
N ILE A 550 -9.57 8.22 -64.49
CA ILE A 550 -8.68 7.58 -65.49
C ILE A 550 -8.03 8.65 -66.37
N ALA A 551 -6.71 8.83 -66.25
CA ALA A 551 -5.95 9.83 -67.00
C ALA A 551 -5.39 9.29 -68.31
N THR A 552 -4.99 8.03 -68.32
CA THR A 552 -4.35 7.39 -69.48
C THR A 552 -4.63 5.91 -69.47
N LEU A 553 -4.96 5.35 -70.63
CA LEU A 553 -5.11 3.92 -70.85
C LEU A 553 -4.13 3.49 -71.95
N LYS A 554 -3.33 2.46 -71.66
CA LYS A 554 -2.47 1.77 -72.63
C LYS A 554 -2.85 0.28 -72.69
N GLU A 555 -2.12 -0.53 -73.45
CA GLU A 555 -2.48 -1.93 -73.70
C GLU A 555 -2.62 -2.79 -72.43
N ASN A 556 -1.76 -2.60 -71.41
CA ASN A 556 -1.73 -3.44 -70.20
C ASN A 556 -1.77 -2.67 -68.87
N TYR A 557 -1.77 -1.34 -68.93
CA TYR A 557 -1.66 -0.48 -67.76
C TYR A 557 -2.30 0.88 -68.02
N GLY A 558 -2.54 1.62 -66.95
CA GLY A 558 -3.03 2.98 -67.02
C GLY A 558 -2.49 3.86 -65.91
N PHE A 559 -2.94 5.10 -65.93
CA PHE A 559 -2.67 6.08 -64.87
C PHE A 559 -4.00 6.68 -64.39
N ILE A 560 -4.13 6.84 -63.09
CA ILE A 560 -5.26 7.50 -62.42
C ILE A 560 -4.79 8.87 -61.95
N GLU A 561 -5.42 9.93 -62.45
CA GLU A 561 -5.30 11.29 -61.91
C GLU A 561 -5.94 11.33 -60.52
N THR A 562 -5.24 11.88 -59.53
CA THR A 562 -5.75 12.04 -58.18
C THR A 562 -6.96 12.99 -58.14
N ALA A 563 -7.87 12.85 -57.17
CA ALA A 563 -9.05 13.72 -57.08
C ALA A 563 -8.74 15.22 -56.88
N ASP A 564 -7.53 15.58 -56.46
CA ASP A 564 -7.03 16.97 -56.39
C ASP A 564 -6.33 17.43 -57.68
N HIS A 565 -6.19 16.55 -58.68
CA HIS A 565 -5.63 16.79 -60.00
C HIS A 565 -4.16 17.27 -59.99
N GLU A 566 -3.42 16.90 -58.94
CA GLU A 566 -2.01 17.28 -58.81
C GLU A 566 -1.07 16.27 -59.46
N LYS A 567 -1.42 14.98 -59.40
CA LYS A 567 -0.52 13.87 -59.72
C LYS A 567 -1.27 12.73 -60.41
N GLU A 568 -0.49 11.84 -61.00
CA GLU A 568 -0.96 10.59 -61.57
C GLU A 568 -0.40 9.39 -60.81
N VAL A 569 -1.20 8.34 -60.68
CA VAL A 569 -0.85 7.09 -60.01
C VAL A 569 -0.89 5.95 -61.02
N PHE A 570 0.20 5.21 -61.12
CA PHE A 570 0.31 4.05 -62.00
C PHE A 570 -0.59 2.89 -61.52
N PHE A 571 -1.25 2.21 -62.45
CA PHE A 571 -1.89 0.92 -62.17
C PHE A 571 -1.73 -0.08 -63.30
N HIS A 572 -1.72 -1.36 -62.94
CA HIS A 572 -1.78 -2.47 -63.89
C HIS A 572 -3.22 -2.96 -64.02
N PHE A 573 -3.64 -3.39 -65.21
CA PHE A 573 -5.01 -3.86 -65.45
C PHE A 573 -5.41 -5.06 -64.58
N SER A 574 -4.45 -5.88 -64.14
CA SER A 574 -4.72 -6.96 -63.18
C SER A 574 -5.16 -6.47 -61.79
N SER A 575 -5.02 -5.17 -61.50
CA SER A 575 -5.42 -4.54 -60.23
C SER A 575 -6.82 -3.90 -60.33
N PHE A 576 -7.42 -3.90 -61.52
CA PHE A 576 -8.78 -3.45 -61.75
C PHE A 576 -9.78 -4.61 -61.55
N THR A 577 -10.83 -4.34 -60.79
CA THR A 577 -11.91 -5.29 -60.54
C THR A 577 -13.09 -4.97 -61.47
N GLY A 578 -13.04 -5.50 -62.70
CA GLY A 578 -14.05 -5.30 -63.74
C GLY A 578 -13.56 -5.69 -65.14
N ASP A 579 -14.36 -5.44 -66.18
CA ASP A 579 -13.93 -5.61 -67.58
C ASP A 579 -13.08 -4.40 -68.02
N THR A 580 -11.86 -4.66 -68.50
CA THR A 580 -10.95 -3.61 -68.97
C THR A 580 -11.47 -2.86 -70.21
N ASN A 581 -12.39 -3.47 -70.97
CA ASN A 581 -13.01 -2.84 -72.13
C ASN A 581 -14.00 -1.72 -71.77
N ASP A 582 -14.48 -1.69 -70.51
CA ASP A 582 -15.43 -0.70 -70.01
C ASP A 582 -14.75 0.56 -69.45
N LEU A 583 -13.42 0.62 -69.50
CA LEU A 583 -12.63 1.76 -69.02
C LEU A 583 -12.55 2.86 -70.08
N GLU A 584 -13.05 4.05 -69.75
CA GLU A 584 -12.90 5.25 -70.57
C GLU A 584 -12.07 6.32 -69.86
N LEU A 585 -11.45 7.22 -70.65
CA LEU A 585 -10.74 8.38 -70.09
C LEU A 585 -11.71 9.24 -69.26
N GLY A 586 -11.25 9.67 -68.10
CA GLY A 586 -11.97 10.47 -67.12
C GLY A 586 -13.15 9.74 -66.45
N ASP A 587 -13.17 8.40 -66.45
CA ASP A 587 -14.04 7.65 -65.55
C ASP A 587 -13.58 7.79 -64.10
N GLU A 588 -14.53 7.88 -63.17
CA GLU A 588 -14.28 7.97 -61.73
C GLU A 588 -13.92 6.60 -61.15
N MET A 589 -12.90 6.57 -60.30
CA MET A 589 -12.34 5.34 -59.75
C MET A 589 -12.12 5.47 -58.24
N GLU A 590 -12.42 4.40 -57.51
CA GLU A 590 -11.99 4.16 -56.14
C GLU A 590 -10.76 3.23 -56.18
N TYR A 591 -9.70 3.53 -55.43
CA TYR A 591 -8.50 2.70 -55.37
C TYR A 591 -7.76 2.84 -54.04
N THR A 592 -6.84 1.92 -53.75
CA THR A 592 -5.93 2.01 -52.60
C THR A 592 -4.49 2.19 -53.07
N LEU A 593 -3.72 3.05 -52.41
CA LEU A 593 -2.30 3.21 -52.71
C LEU A 593 -1.50 2.07 -52.10
N ALA A 594 -0.72 1.37 -52.91
CA ALA A 594 0.20 0.32 -52.48
C ALA A 594 1.63 0.68 -52.89
N ARG A 595 2.59 0.45 -51.99
CA ARG A 595 4.01 0.64 -52.27
C ARG A 595 4.68 -0.73 -52.41
N LYS A 596 4.73 -1.24 -53.64
CA LYS A 596 5.42 -2.51 -53.96
C LYS A 596 6.93 -2.38 -54.16
N SER A 597 7.47 -1.15 -54.21
CA SER A 597 8.92 -0.85 -54.31
C SER A 597 9.18 0.67 -54.10
N SER A 598 10.21 1.26 -54.73
CA SER A 598 10.45 2.71 -54.80
C SER A 598 9.35 3.50 -55.54
N LYS A 599 8.42 2.80 -56.22
CA LYS A 599 7.29 3.36 -56.96
C LYS A 599 5.97 3.02 -56.27
N VAL A 600 5.05 3.99 -56.24
CA VAL A 600 3.69 3.85 -55.70
C VAL A 600 2.74 3.42 -56.83
N SER A 601 1.89 2.44 -56.57
CA SER A 601 0.89 1.92 -57.52
C SER A 601 -0.50 1.86 -56.91
N ALA A 602 -1.54 2.03 -57.72
CA ALA A 602 -2.92 1.83 -57.28
C ALA A 602 -3.32 0.35 -57.34
N GLU A 603 -4.02 -0.10 -56.30
CA GLU A 603 -4.55 -1.45 -56.13
C GLU A 603 -6.04 -1.41 -55.77
N ASN A 604 -6.72 -2.56 -55.87
CA ASN A 604 -8.15 -2.70 -55.57
C ASN A 604 -9.03 -1.67 -56.31
N ILE A 605 -8.76 -1.47 -57.61
CA ILE A 605 -9.37 -0.40 -58.38
C ILE A 605 -10.79 -0.79 -58.79
N ARG A 606 -11.73 0.13 -58.58
CA ARG A 606 -13.16 -0.04 -58.87
C ARG A 606 -13.71 1.18 -59.57
N LYS A 607 -14.53 0.96 -60.60
CA LYS A 607 -15.26 2.02 -61.30
C LYS A 607 -16.38 2.56 -60.41
N LEU A 608 -16.48 3.88 -60.32
CA LEU A 608 -17.53 4.59 -59.60
C LEU A 608 -18.59 5.15 -60.56
N PRO A 609 -19.83 5.33 -60.10
CA PRO A 609 -20.84 6.11 -60.82
C PRO A 609 -20.36 7.55 -61.04
N ARG A 610 -20.67 8.14 -62.20
CA ARG A 610 -20.35 9.55 -62.49
C ARG A 610 -21.04 10.48 -61.49
N GLY A 611 -20.30 11.43 -60.94
CA GLY A 611 -20.74 12.39 -59.92
C GLY A 611 -20.48 11.94 -58.48
N THR A 612 -19.70 10.87 -58.25
CA THR A 612 -19.29 10.44 -56.90
C THR A 612 -18.20 11.33 -56.34
N ILE A 613 -17.27 11.78 -57.19
CA ILE A 613 -16.24 12.76 -56.84
C ILE A 613 -16.83 14.17 -57.00
N PRO A 614 -16.82 15.01 -55.95
CA PRO A 614 -17.34 16.37 -56.03
C PRO A 614 -16.65 17.19 -57.12
N SER A 615 -17.42 17.73 -58.06
CA SER A 615 -16.89 18.61 -59.11
C SER A 615 -16.55 20.00 -58.58
N ASP A 616 -15.53 20.63 -59.19
CA ASP A 616 -15.17 22.02 -58.93
C ASP A 616 -16.32 22.98 -59.32
N GLU A 617 -16.43 24.10 -58.61
CA GLU A 617 -17.52 25.07 -58.79
C GLU A 617 -17.16 26.09 -59.88
N ILE A 618 -17.99 26.21 -60.92
CA ILE A 618 -17.74 27.14 -62.02
C ILE A 618 -17.85 28.59 -61.53
N VAL A 619 -16.81 29.37 -61.75
CA VAL A 619 -16.71 30.80 -61.41
C VAL A 619 -17.50 31.58 -62.48
N SER A 620 -18.82 31.65 -62.29
CA SER A 620 -19.78 32.15 -63.30
C SER A 620 -19.57 33.62 -63.72
N ASP A 621 -18.95 34.43 -62.86
CA ASP A 621 -18.59 35.83 -63.08
C ASP A 621 -17.48 36.01 -64.14
N LYS A 622 -16.61 35.02 -64.34
CA LYS A 622 -15.55 35.07 -65.37
C LYS A 622 -15.99 34.60 -66.76
N GLY A 623 -17.17 33.98 -66.88
CA GLY A 623 -17.70 33.52 -68.18
C GLY A 623 -16.79 32.51 -68.91
N THR A 624 -16.86 32.49 -70.24
CA THR A 624 -15.95 31.71 -71.10
C THR A 624 -14.81 32.61 -71.56
N LEU A 625 -13.59 32.22 -71.25
CA LEU A 625 -12.36 32.93 -71.62
C LEU A 625 -11.72 32.28 -72.85
N GLN A 626 -11.03 33.09 -73.64
CA GLN A 626 -10.10 32.61 -74.66
C GLN A 626 -8.69 32.65 -74.10
N GLY A 627 -7.84 31.72 -74.51
CA GLY A 627 -6.46 31.65 -74.04
C GLY A 627 -5.56 30.85 -74.95
N ARG A 628 -4.30 30.74 -74.54
CA ARG A 628 -3.29 29.91 -75.22
C ARG A 628 -2.67 28.93 -74.24
N ILE A 629 -2.32 27.76 -74.74
CA ILE A 629 -1.64 26.74 -73.93
C ILE A 629 -0.17 27.11 -73.80
N ILE A 630 0.27 27.45 -72.60
CA ILE A 630 1.69 27.79 -72.37
C ILE A 630 2.52 26.54 -72.05
N ARG A 631 1.88 25.53 -71.45
CA ARG A 631 2.52 24.27 -71.10
C ARG A 631 1.53 23.11 -71.30
N PRO A 632 1.83 22.14 -72.17
CA PRO A 632 0.96 20.98 -72.37
C PRO A 632 1.06 20.01 -71.18
N MET A 633 0.08 19.12 -71.02
CA MET A 633 0.10 18.07 -69.99
C MET A 633 1.26 17.07 -70.17
N ARG A 634 1.65 16.37 -69.11
CA ARG A 634 2.74 15.39 -69.12
C ARG A 634 2.59 14.28 -70.16
N ILE A 635 1.36 13.88 -70.46
CA ILE A 635 1.10 12.88 -71.51
C ILE A 635 1.56 13.33 -72.90
N VAL A 636 1.57 14.64 -73.17
CA VAL A 636 2.01 15.23 -74.44
C VAL A 636 3.51 15.53 -74.42
N ASN A 637 4.02 16.03 -73.29
CA ASN A 637 5.45 16.24 -73.07
C ASN A 637 5.94 15.38 -71.91
N THR A 638 6.50 14.21 -72.22
CA THR A 638 6.94 13.21 -71.22
C THR A 638 8.22 13.58 -70.46
N GLU A 639 8.95 14.60 -70.92
CA GLU A 639 10.20 15.05 -70.28
C GLU A 639 9.94 15.98 -69.09
N GLN A 640 8.70 16.44 -68.90
CA GLN A 640 8.34 17.29 -67.77
C GLN A 640 8.03 16.48 -66.50
N GLU A 641 8.27 17.11 -65.35
CA GLU A 641 7.99 16.52 -64.03
C GLU A 641 6.54 16.76 -63.59
N GLU A 642 5.96 17.90 -63.94
CA GLU A 642 4.60 18.29 -63.53
C GLU A 642 3.51 17.59 -64.37
N TYR A 643 2.51 17.03 -63.70
CA TYR A 643 1.39 16.34 -64.33
C TYR A 643 0.47 17.29 -65.14
N CYS A 644 -0.03 18.34 -64.47
CA CYS A 644 -1.02 19.27 -65.02
C CYS A 644 -0.42 20.12 -66.15
N GLY A 645 -1.21 20.52 -67.14
CA GLY A 645 -0.83 21.56 -68.10
C GLY A 645 -1.15 22.96 -67.56
N LEU A 646 -0.76 24.01 -68.29
CA LEU A 646 -1.10 25.42 -67.99
C LEU A 646 -1.70 26.12 -69.21
N VAL A 647 -2.79 26.85 -68.98
CA VAL A 647 -3.45 27.72 -69.96
C VAL A 647 -3.41 29.17 -69.48
N GLN A 648 -3.02 30.07 -70.38
CA GLN A 648 -2.97 31.51 -70.14
C GLN A 648 -4.21 32.17 -70.74
N ALA A 649 -4.98 32.90 -69.93
CA ALA A 649 -6.12 33.69 -70.41
C ALA A 649 -5.62 34.90 -71.22
N MET A 650 -6.29 35.20 -72.33
CA MET A 650 -5.99 36.33 -73.22
C MET A 650 -7.23 37.19 -73.46
N ASP A 651 -7.03 38.49 -73.70
CA ASP A 651 -8.07 39.42 -74.14
C ASP A 651 -8.28 39.37 -75.66
N ASP A 652 -9.26 40.15 -76.13
CA ASP A 652 -9.58 40.27 -77.56
C ASP A 652 -8.41 40.83 -78.39
N ASP A 653 -7.47 41.54 -77.74
CA ASP A 653 -6.24 42.10 -78.33
C ASP A 653 -5.04 41.13 -78.23
N GLY A 654 -5.21 39.96 -77.60
CA GLY A 654 -4.18 38.93 -77.45
C GLY A 654 -3.20 39.14 -76.30
N ASN A 655 -3.48 40.06 -75.38
CA ASN A 655 -2.69 40.28 -74.17
C ASN A 655 -3.12 39.35 -73.05
N ASP A 656 -2.14 38.94 -72.22
CA ASP A 656 -2.37 38.07 -71.07
C ASP A 656 -3.14 38.84 -69.97
N ILE A 657 -4.32 38.34 -69.56
CA ILE A 657 -5.22 39.04 -68.60
C ILE A 657 -4.97 38.62 -67.14
N ASP A 658 -4.78 37.32 -66.91
CA ASP A 658 -4.78 36.69 -65.58
C ASP A 658 -3.50 35.86 -65.38
N ASP A 659 -3.29 35.34 -64.17
CA ASP A 659 -2.29 34.29 -63.96
C ASP A 659 -2.66 32.99 -64.72
N PRO A 660 -1.67 32.17 -65.14
CA PRO A 660 -1.93 30.91 -65.80
C PRO A 660 -2.73 29.94 -64.93
N TYR A 661 -3.74 29.31 -65.53
CA TYR A 661 -4.58 28.32 -64.85
C TYR A 661 -4.08 26.89 -65.13
N PRO A 662 -3.94 26.03 -64.12
CA PRO A 662 -3.64 24.63 -64.33
C PRO A 662 -4.81 23.90 -65.02
N TYR A 663 -4.52 22.78 -65.68
CA TYR A 663 -5.55 21.89 -66.23
C TYR A 663 -5.10 20.42 -66.27
N GLY A 664 -6.06 19.50 -66.11
CA GLY A 664 -5.86 18.04 -66.13
C GLY A 664 -6.71 17.35 -67.21
N ILE A 665 -6.81 16.01 -67.17
CA ILE A 665 -7.59 15.27 -68.20
C ILE A 665 -9.09 15.57 -68.09
N THR A 666 -9.56 15.83 -66.88
CA THR A 666 -10.96 16.18 -66.57
C THR A 666 -11.32 17.60 -67.00
N SER A 667 -10.33 18.47 -67.17
CA SER A 667 -10.51 19.84 -67.63
C SER A 667 -10.80 19.94 -69.13
N LEU A 668 -10.49 18.90 -69.91
CA LEU A 668 -10.66 18.93 -71.37
C LEU A 668 -12.12 18.72 -71.76
N ALA A 669 -12.64 19.56 -72.65
CA ALA A 669 -13.96 19.40 -73.23
C ALA A 669 -14.05 18.13 -74.10
N ASP A 670 -12.95 17.81 -74.78
CA ASP A 670 -12.72 16.53 -75.45
C ASP A 670 -11.50 15.86 -74.82
N LYS A 671 -11.74 14.74 -74.12
CA LYS A 671 -10.70 14.00 -73.39
C LYS A 671 -9.67 13.33 -74.31
N ARG A 672 -9.90 13.34 -75.62
CA ARG A 672 -8.94 12.82 -76.63
C ARG A 672 -8.09 13.94 -77.25
N ASP A 673 -8.32 15.20 -76.87
CA ASP A 673 -7.60 16.32 -77.46
C ASP A 673 -6.21 16.49 -76.83
N PHE A 674 -5.18 16.34 -77.66
CA PHE A 674 -3.79 16.58 -77.27
C PHE A 674 -3.44 18.04 -77.50
N LEU A 675 -3.75 18.88 -76.51
CA LEU A 675 -3.41 20.30 -76.52
C LEU A 675 -1.89 20.50 -76.49
N GLN A 676 -1.38 21.25 -77.47
CA GLN A 676 0.03 21.57 -77.63
C GLN A 676 0.34 22.99 -77.18
N LYS A 677 1.62 23.27 -76.94
CA LYS A 677 2.07 24.64 -76.68
C LYS A 677 1.62 25.56 -77.82
N ASP A 678 1.14 26.75 -77.47
CA ASP A 678 0.60 27.81 -78.33
C ASP A 678 -0.74 27.50 -79.00
N ASP A 679 -1.39 26.36 -78.69
CA ASP A 679 -2.77 26.13 -79.12
C ASP A 679 -3.70 27.17 -78.50
N VAL A 680 -4.50 27.80 -79.36
CA VAL A 680 -5.57 28.71 -78.93
C VAL A 680 -6.76 27.88 -78.46
N VAL A 681 -7.25 28.17 -77.27
CA VAL A 681 -8.31 27.41 -76.60
C VAL A 681 -9.38 28.35 -76.05
N ARG A 682 -10.58 27.83 -75.89
CA ARG A 682 -11.62 28.43 -75.04
C ARG A 682 -11.76 27.59 -73.78
N PHE A 683 -11.96 28.22 -72.64
CA PHE A 683 -12.12 27.53 -71.37
C PHE A 683 -12.95 28.34 -70.38
N GLN A 684 -13.31 27.71 -69.27
CA GLN A 684 -13.95 28.36 -68.13
C GLN A 684 -13.07 28.17 -66.91
N VAL A 685 -13.22 29.04 -65.91
CA VAL A 685 -12.48 28.91 -64.66
C VAL A 685 -13.40 28.29 -63.61
N ALA A 686 -12.90 27.29 -62.90
CA ALA A 686 -13.56 26.70 -61.75
C ALA A 686 -12.71 26.89 -60.49
N ARG A 687 -13.38 26.94 -59.35
CA ARG A 687 -12.77 27.01 -58.03
C ARG A 687 -12.89 25.66 -57.35
N SER A 688 -11.77 25.12 -56.90
CA SER A 688 -11.81 23.87 -56.14
C SER A 688 -12.38 24.09 -54.75
N LYS A 689 -13.29 23.21 -54.33
CA LYS A 689 -13.96 23.28 -53.03
C LYS A 689 -13.05 22.97 -51.85
N LYS A 690 -11.90 22.33 -52.10
CA LYS A 690 -10.98 21.82 -51.07
C LYS A 690 -9.95 22.86 -50.63
N ASP A 691 -9.36 23.59 -51.57
CA ASP A 691 -8.24 24.51 -51.33
C ASP A 691 -8.50 25.94 -51.85
N GLY A 692 -9.63 26.17 -52.54
CA GLY A 692 -9.97 27.46 -53.13
C GLY A 692 -9.14 27.82 -54.38
N SER A 693 -8.31 26.91 -54.88
CA SER A 693 -7.49 27.14 -56.07
C SER A 693 -8.35 27.29 -57.32
N LEU A 694 -7.89 28.13 -58.25
CA LEU A 694 -8.54 28.32 -59.54
C LEU A 694 -7.90 27.39 -60.58
N ARG A 695 -8.74 26.71 -61.36
CA ARG A 695 -8.33 25.78 -62.41
C ARG A 695 -9.13 26.02 -63.68
N ALA A 696 -8.53 25.76 -64.83
CA ALA A 696 -9.25 25.78 -66.10
C ALA A 696 -10.04 24.48 -66.29
N ILE A 697 -11.27 24.62 -66.76
CA ILE A 697 -12.21 23.53 -67.07
C ILE A 697 -12.87 23.78 -68.43
N ASN A 698 -13.48 22.74 -69.01
CA ASN A 698 -14.13 22.80 -70.32
C ASN A 698 -13.22 23.39 -71.42
N ILE A 699 -11.94 23.04 -71.39
CA ILE A 699 -10.94 23.52 -72.35
C ILE A 699 -11.20 22.85 -73.69
N GLY A 700 -11.55 23.64 -74.70
CA GLY A 700 -11.70 23.18 -76.07
C GLY A 700 -10.76 23.94 -76.99
N ALA A 701 -10.00 23.23 -77.83
CA ALA A 701 -9.16 23.86 -78.83
C ALA A 701 -9.99 24.60 -79.89
N LEU A 702 -9.56 25.82 -80.20
CA LEU A 702 -10.05 26.64 -81.30
C LEU A 702 -9.16 26.42 -82.53
N ARG A 703 -9.14 25.17 -83.02
CA ARG A 703 -8.37 24.77 -84.19
C ARG A 703 -9.15 25.05 -85.48
N LYS A 704 -8.46 25.54 -86.52
CA LYS A 704 -9.03 25.70 -87.85
C LYS A 704 -9.12 24.32 -88.52
N PHE A 705 -10.34 23.86 -88.80
CA PHE A 705 -10.55 22.64 -89.57
C PHE A 705 -10.26 22.90 -91.05
N ILE A 706 -9.39 22.08 -91.63
CA ILE A 706 -9.03 22.10 -93.05
C ILE A 706 -9.79 20.95 -93.73
N ARG A 707 -10.26 21.18 -94.96
CA ARG A 707 -10.97 20.18 -95.75
C ARG A 707 -10.10 19.71 -96.90
N ALA A 708 -9.97 18.39 -97.06
CA ALA A 708 -9.34 17.79 -98.23
C ALA A 708 -9.87 16.37 -98.47
N LYS A 709 -9.49 15.78 -99.60
CA LYS A 709 -9.88 14.42 -99.98
C LYS A 709 -8.88 13.40 -99.48
N VAL A 710 -9.39 12.26 -99.04
CA VAL A 710 -8.56 11.11 -98.66
C VAL A 710 -7.94 10.52 -99.92
N ASP A 711 -6.63 10.39 -99.95
CA ASP A 711 -5.88 9.84 -101.07
C ASP A 711 -5.84 8.31 -101.04
N SER A 712 -5.47 7.74 -99.90
CA SER A 712 -5.39 6.29 -99.73
C SER A 712 -5.54 5.89 -98.27
N VAL A 713 -6.10 4.70 -98.03
CA VAL A 713 -6.22 4.08 -96.70
C VAL A 713 -5.57 2.71 -96.76
N LYS A 714 -4.65 2.43 -95.81
CA LYS A 714 -3.86 1.20 -95.74
C LYS A 714 -3.86 0.67 -94.30
N GLY A 715 -4.76 -0.28 -94.02
CA GLY A 715 -4.90 -0.86 -92.69
C GLY A 715 -5.33 0.18 -91.65
N GLN A 716 -4.51 0.41 -90.63
CA GLN A 716 -4.79 1.34 -89.52
C GLN A 716 -4.35 2.79 -89.79
N TYR A 717 -3.88 3.11 -91.00
CA TYR A 717 -3.43 4.46 -91.35
C TYR A 717 -3.88 4.86 -92.75
N GLY A 718 -3.89 6.16 -93.03
CA GLY A 718 -4.24 6.72 -94.32
C GLY A 718 -3.48 8.00 -94.65
N PHE A 719 -3.66 8.47 -95.89
CA PHE A 719 -3.06 9.68 -96.41
C PHE A 719 -4.13 10.58 -96.99
N ILE A 720 -4.04 11.88 -96.72
CA ILE A 720 -4.91 12.94 -97.24
C ILE A 720 -4.15 13.69 -98.33
N ASN A 721 -4.85 14.06 -99.39
CA ASN A 721 -4.31 14.90 -100.45
C ASN A 721 -4.20 16.37 -99.99
N PHE A 722 -3.29 16.60 -99.04
CA PHE A 722 -2.93 17.90 -98.49
C PHE A 722 -1.42 17.94 -98.29
N GLU A 723 -0.76 18.95 -98.84
CA GLU A 723 0.69 19.10 -98.79
C GLU A 723 1.08 20.06 -97.65
N ALA A 724 1.38 19.51 -96.48
CA ALA A 724 1.91 20.26 -95.34
C ALA A 724 3.45 20.39 -95.40
N GLU A 725 4.12 19.45 -96.06
CA GLU A 725 5.55 19.46 -96.38
C GLU A 725 5.69 19.30 -97.91
N GLU A 726 6.60 20.05 -98.52
CA GLU A 726 6.78 20.10 -99.98
C GLU A 726 6.97 18.68 -100.56
N GLY A 727 6.01 18.24 -101.37
CA GLY A 727 6.00 16.93 -102.02
C GLY A 727 5.54 15.73 -101.18
N LYS A 728 4.98 15.92 -99.96
CA LYS A 728 4.47 14.82 -99.12
C LYS A 728 2.98 14.97 -98.78
N LYS A 729 2.25 13.86 -98.92
CA LYS A 729 0.85 13.74 -98.51
C LYS A 729 0.72 13.65 -96.99
N LEU A 730 -0.32 14.28 -96.44
CA LEU A 730 -0.54 14.34 -94.99
C LEU A 730 -0.99 12.99 -94.43
N PHE A 731 -0.32 12.52 -93.38
CA PHE A 731 -0.58 11.23 -92.72
C PHE A 731 -1.68 11.33 -91.67
N PHE A 732 -2.51 10.29 -91.52
CA PHE A 732 -3.42 10.12 -90.37
C PHE A 732 -3.50 8.65 -89.92
N HIS A 733 -3.84 8.44 -88.65
CA HIS A 733 -4.12 7.13 -88.08
C HIS A 733 -5.63 6.94 -87.91
N MET A 734 -6.14 5.71 -88.02
CA MET A 734 -7.58 5.43 -87.97
C MET A 734 -8.20 5.71 -86.58
N THR A 735 -7.37 5.79 -85.54
CA THR A 735 -7.77 6.22 -84.19
C THR A 735 -8.15 7.70 -84.11
N GLU A 736 -7.66 8.52 -85.04
CA GLU A 736 -7.96 9.96 -85.10
C GLU A 736 -9.30 10.25 -85.77
N VAL A 737 -9.96 9.23 -86.33
CA VAL A 737 -11.26 9.34 -86.98
C VAL A 737 -12.37 9.29 -85.93
N HIS A 738 -13.15 10.36 -85.88
CA HIS A 738 -14.30 10.47 -84.99
C HIS A 738 -15.46 9.55 -85.42
N ASP A 739 -16.33 9.22 -84.47
CA ASP A 739 -17.56 8.44 -84.65
C ASP A 739 -17.36 7.03 -85.26
N SER A 740 -16.12 6.52 -85.23
CA SER A 740 -15.74 5.26 -85.87
C SER A 740 -16.16 5.18 -87.35
N ALA A 741 -16.21 6.34 -88.03
CA ALA A 741 -16.64 6.43 -89.41
C ALA A 741 -15.67 5.66 -90.32
N VAL A 742 -16.21 4.84 -91.23
CA VAL A 742 -15.40 4.15 -92.23
C VAL A 742 -14.99 5.15 -93.31
N ILE A 743 -13.69 5.44 -93.35
CA ILE A 743 -13.06 6.33 -94.33
C ILE A 743 -12.57 5.53 -95.54
N GLN A 744 -12.90 5.99 -96.75
CA GLN A 744 -12.45 5.41 -98.01
C GLN A 744 -11.69 6.43 -98.86
N PRO A 745 -10.80 5.98 -99.77
CA PRO A 745 -10.16 6.86 -100.75
C PRO A 745 -11.21 7.64 -101.55
N GLY A 746 -11.03 8.97 -101.64
CA GLY A 746 -11.94 9.90 -102.31
C GLY A 746 -12.93 10.61 -101.40
N ASP A 747 -13.12 10.16 -100.16
CA ASP A 747 -13.98 10.82 -99.17
C ASP A 747 -13.47 12.23 -98.84
N GLU A 748 -14.38 13.19 -98.68
CA GLU A 748 -14.06 14.50 -98.12
C GLU A 748 -14.04 14.43 -96.59
N VAL A 749 -12.95 14.88 -96.00
CA VAL A 749 -12.75 14.91 -94.55
C VAL A 749 -12.39 16.32 -94.11
N GLU A 750 -12.94 16.73 -92.97
CA GLU A 750 -12.42 17.87 -92.21
C GLU A 750 -11.46 17.36 -91.14
N PHE A 751 -10.31 17.99 -90.99
CA PHE A 751 -9.27 17.58 -90.05
C PHE A 751 -8.52 18.79 -89.51
N VAL A 752 -7.80 18.59 -88.41
CA VAL A 752 -6.84 19.57 -87.90
C VAL A 752 -5.43 19.15 -88.26
N LEU A 753 -4.64 20.08 -88.79
CA LEU A 753 -3.21 19.89 -89.01
C LEU A 753 -2.46 20.04 -87.68
N VAL A 754 -1.78 18.98 -87.25
CA VAL A 754 -1.02 18.95 -85.99
C VAL A 754 0.44 18.56 -86.28
N GLN A 755 1.40 19.25 -85.67
CA GLN A 755 2.82 18.91 -85.76
C GLN A 755 3.22 18.04 -84.57
N ASN A 756 3.89 16.92 -84.83
CA ASN A 756 4.43 16.09 -83.78
C ASN A 756 5.73 16.71 -83.25
N GLN A 757 5.74 17.13 -81.99
CA GLN A 757 6.86 17.85 -81.38
C GLN A 757 8.15 17.01 -81.26
N ARG A 758 8.05 15.68 -81.27
CA ARG A 758 9.21 14.78 -81.15
C ARG A 758 9.96 14.57 -82.46
N ASN A 759 9.24 14.56 -83.58
CA ASN A 759 9.83 14.23 -84.89
C ASN A 759 9.66 15.33 -85.95
N GLY A 760 8.98 16.44 -85.60
CA GLY A 760 8.74 17.59 -86.47
C GLY A 760 7.74 17.36 -87.60
N LYS A 761 7.18 16.14 -87.76
CA LYS A 761 6.30 15.78 -88.88
C LYS A 761 4.86 16.23 -88.64
N TYR A 762 4.18 16.62 -89.71
CA TYR A 762 2.76 16.95 -89.67
C TYR A 762 1.87 15.71 -89.85
N SER A 763 0.77 15.66 -89.09
CA SER A 763 -0.29 14.67 -89.21
C SER A 763 -1.67 15.32 -89.12
N ALA A 764 -2.66 14.70 -89.74
CA ALA A 764 -4.06 15.06 -89.56
C ALA A 764 -4.62 14.38 -88.32
N CYS A 765 -5.16 15.19 -87.41
CA CYS A 765 -5.83 14.77 -86.19
C CYS A 765 -7.30 15.19 -86.24
N SER A 766 -8.13 14.55 -85.40
CA SER A 766 -9.57 14.84 -85.33
C SER A 766 -10.30 14.80 -86.68
N LEU A 767 -10.07 13.74 -87.45
CA LEU A 767 -10.71 13.56 -88.75
C LEU A 767 -12.21 13.32 -88.58
N ARG A 768 -13.01 14.06 -89.35
CA ARG A 768 -14.45 13.86 -89.47
C ARG A 768 -14.82 13.75 -90.93
N LYS A 769 -15.56 12.71 -91.29
CA LYS A 769 -16.09 12.55 -92.65
C LYS A 769 -17.17 13.59 -92.91
N ILE A 770 -17.03 14.34 -93.99
CA ILE A 770 -18.06 15.27 -94.44
C ILE A 770 -19.02 14.48 -95.30
N THR A 771 -20.26 14.33 -94.83
CA THR A 771 -21.38 13.87 -95.64
C THR A 771 -22.14 15.10 -96.11
N ASP A 772 -22.48 15.19 -97.41
CA ASP A 772 -23.25 16.29 -98.02
C ASP A 772 -24.68 16.48 -97.45
N THR A 773 -25.02 15.77 -96.38
CA THR A 773 -26.32 15.80 -95.70
C THR A 773 -26.25 16.46 -94.31
N ARG A 774 -25.53 17.58 -94.15
CA ARG A 774 -25.70 18.42 -92.94
C ARG A 774 -26.90 19.37 -93.09
N ARG A 775 -28.02 19.01 -92.43
CA ARG A 775 -29.16 19.91 -92.13
C ARG A 775 -28.68 21.09 -91.27
N PRO A 776 -29.14 22.33 -91.52
CA PRO A 776 -28.68 23.52 -90.79
C PRO A 776 -29.06 23.51 -89.29
N GLU A 777 -28.13 23.99 -88.46
CA GLU A 777 -28.10 23.90 -86.99
C GLU A 777 -29.29 24.52 -86.22
N ARG A 778 -30.20 25.26 -86.87
CA ARG A 778 -31.32 25.96 -86.18
C ARG A 778 -32.40 25.04 -85.57
N LEU A 779 -32.30 23.71 -85.73
CA LEU A 779 -33.28 22.75 -85.22
C LEU A 779 -32.77 21.86 -84.07
N LEU A 780 -31.48 21.93 -83.71
CA LEU A 780 -30.91 21.15 -82.60
C LEU A 780 -31.18 21.76 -81.21
N SER A 781 -31.72 22.98 -81.17
CA SER A 781 -32.05 23.70 -79.93
C SER A 781 -33.31 23.18 -79.22
N ARG A 782 -34.03 22.19 -79.77
CA ARG A 782 -35.30 21.69 -79.22
C ARG A 782 -35.29 20.23 -78.76
N LEU A 783 -34.13 19.58 -78.76
CA LEU A 783 -33.96 18.17 -78.36
C LEU A 783 -33.12 17.96 -77.08
N LYS A 784 -32.87 19.03 -76.32
CA LYS A 784 -32.40 18.95 -74.92
C LYS A 784 -33.55 19.19 -73.95
N SER A 785 -34.57 18.33 -74.01
CA SER A 785 -35.48 18.10 -72.89
C SER A 785 -36.37 16.91 -73.25
N ILE A 786 -35.93 15.70 -72.88
CA ILE A 786 -36.74 14.53 -72.50
C ILE A 786 -35.76 13.36 -72.41
N THR A 787 -35.47 12.96 -71.17
CA THR A 787 -34.85 11.68 -70.82
C THR A 787 -35.94 10.60 -70.67
N ASP A 788 -35.55 9.38 -71.00
CA ASP A 788 -36.19 8.07 -70.76
C ASP A 788 -37.61 7.83 -71.31
N ASP A 789 -37.79 6.84 -72.19
CA ASP A 789 -37.75 5.44 -71.76
C ASP A 789 -37.71 4.47 -72.96
N SER A 790 -37.25 3.26 -72.68
CA SER A 790 -37.10 2.12 -73.56
C SER A 790 -38.42 1.61 -74.19
N THR A 791 -38.46 1.50 -75.52
CA THR A 791 -38.99 0.36 -76.33
C THR A 791 -39.22 0.79 -77.79
N ALA A 792 -38.95 -0.14 -78.71
CA ALA A 792 -38.92 0.07 -80.14
C ALA A 792 -40.27 0.52 -80.73
N TYR A 793 -40.28 1.64 -81.47
CA TYR A 793 -41.41 2.00 -82.33
C TYR A 793 -40.95 2.42 -83.74
N LYS A 794 -41.46 1.68 -84.73
CA LYS A 794 -41.30 1.88 -86.16
C LYS A 794 -42.29 2.97 -86.61
N VAL A 795 -41.80 4.16 -86.95
CA VAL A 795 -42.65 5.27 -87.40
C VAL A 795 -42.93 5.13 -88.90
N ILE A 796 -44.19 4.91 -89.27
CA ILE A 796 -44.70 4.99 -90.64
C ILE A 796 -45.31 6.38 -90.85
N ILE A 797 -44.88 7.07 -91.90
CA ILE A 797 -45.36 8.40 -92.27
C ILE A 797 -46.77 8.28 -92.85
N VAL A 798 -47.77 8.83 -92.15
CA VAL A 798 -49.15 8.98 -92.66
C VAL A 798 -49.51 10.46 -92.70
N ARG A 799 -49.15 11.09 -93.83
CA ARG A 799 -49.60 12.41 -94.36
C ARG A 799 -48.83 13.66 -93.90
N ASN A 800 -48.49 14.50 -94.88
CA ASN A 800 -47.86 15.81 -94.70
C ASN A 800 -48.85 16.85 -94.12
N PRO A 801 -48.46 17.69 -93.15
CA PRO A 801 -49.33 18.74 -92.64
C PRO A 801 -49.35 19.97 -93.58
N ARG A 802 -50.59 20.40 -93.90
CA ARG A 802 -50.91 21.69 -94.53
C ARG A 802 -50.76 22.84 -93.52
N GLY A 803 -50.43 24.03 -94.03
CA GLY A 803 -50.17 25.25 -93.27
C GLY A 803 -51.36 25.79 -92.44
N PRO A 804 -51.09 26.82 -91.62
CA PRO A 804 -51.91 27.17 -90.46
C PRO A 804 -53.18 27.93 -90.83
N ASP A 805 -54.32 27.44 -90.36
CA ASP A 805 -55.62 28.10 -90.47
C ASP A 805 -55.90 28.95 -89.22
N ALA A 806 -56.47 30.13 -89.43
CA ALA A 806 -56.55 31.24 -88.48
C ALA A 806 -57.63 31.03 -87.38
N GLY A 807 -57.40 30.09 -86.47
CA GLY A 807 -58.25 29.83 -85.30
C GLY A 807 -57.69 30.41 -84.00
N LYS A 808 -58.57 31.08 -83.24
CA LYS A 808 -58.35 31.76 -81.94
C LYS A 808 -57.45 30.98 -80.96
N GLY A 809 -56.15 31.25 -80.92
CA GLY A 809 -55.24 30.57 -79.98
C GLY A 809 -53.89 31.23 -79.71
N PHE A 810 -53.51 32.28 -80.44
CA PHE A 810 -52.20 32.91 -80.26
C PHE A 810 -52.34 34.42 -80.06
N GLN A 811 -52.32 34.86 -78.79
CA GLN A 811 -51.93 36.22 -78.47
C GLN A 811 -50.53 36.23 -77.83
N PRO A 812 -49.65 37.18 -78.23
CA PRO A 812 -48.31 37.31 -77.66
C PRO A 812 -48.38 37.94 -76.25
N ARG A 813 -47.66 37.34 -75.28
CA ARG A 813 -47.54 37.86 -73.90
C ARG A 813 -46.66 39.12 -73.86
N THR A 814 -47.13 40.13 -73.14
CA THR A 814 -46.47 41.41 -72.85
C THR A 814 -45.31 41.26 -71.86
N LEU A 815 -44.27 42.08 -72.03
CA LEU A 815 -43.07 42.15 -71.18
C LEU A 815 -43.35 42.82 -69.82
N TRP A 816 -42.85 42.21 -68.74
CA TRP A 816 -42.92 42.75 -67.37
C TRP A 816 -41.72 43.68 -67.12
N LYS A 817 -41.97 44.88 -66.58
CA LYS A 817 -40.93 45.83 -66.12
C LYS A 817 -40.82 45.76 -64.58
N PRO A 818 -39.60 45.93 -64.01
CA PRO A 818 -39.39 45.91 -62.56
C PRO A 818 -39.84 47.24 -61.93
N VAL A 819 -40.30 47.18 -60.68
CA VAL A 819 -40.65 48.35 -59.87
C VAL A 819 -39.42 48.78 -59.08
N SER A 820 -39.17 50.10 -59.11
CA SER A 820 -38.17 50.85 -58.34
C SER A 820 -38.33 50.76 -56.83
#